data_AF-A0A497VGD7-F1
#
_entry.id   AF-A0A497VGD7-F1
#
_cell.length_a   1.000
_cell.length_b   1.000
_cell.length_c   1.000
_cell.angle_alpha   90.00
_cell.angle_beta   90.00
_cell.angle_gamma   90.00
#
_symmetry.space_group_name_H-M   'P 1'
#
loop_
_entity.id
_entity.type
_entity.pdbx_description
1 polymer ?
#
loop_
_entity_poly.entity_id
_entity_poly.type
_entity_poly.pdbx_seq_one_letter_code
_entity_poly.pdbx_strand_id
1 'polypeptide(L)'
;MPFPTVHLTRLAALAHRLPATCWLAQALQRDAQSWADLPVWWVDGDLDLAALELCAHPNTSHPGEHSEWQAPIPAAALPATHAHPGGALLWVNGHLHLQGALTTAMAGTTPANPPLPVHALVMGDARMTSAVLQGVHLHVQGDLAVQTLLWSDGAPGGLTVLGQCTAQVGLFTRGSALHWNKPPHLEFALQDPPGLKHEHPTHAHHETADHETLGLLLPPHCLAADDAGTGSLAQLLDPAEVLRAAKAQQPLTQPTALVHALLPPLPIPGLFADESLSAANLLAAVRSPIIAHKEHTAAGWFGQTDFSLCRQHVDADGDARDNSVFITVWKQWDFYLAVDHPEHRRGLLGTALAALQGVLKRGRRHPPSPSAPPSMPSTASTKAAFAGPLTLLYRPYHQGEPGDWQALLPPDAAEAPGNAQAWQACQQAWRGVLDYVRKGTAQARARYPLWAQLQAEITPARLEALTSGPLFTEHYNDWWDGEKNGFWAGQLWIGARQPCLHEGEPWGRAFKLSWQNGEDGPGDPPDDAHAAYQLDLDEAREGPPQVLVQYTQRQSESRSPLPPCAADHLARLLRLVRQAQAHIESRSTALQASDPAAAPALPLLATPPLPDQLPDTDVFGPQGMECSGLWQSQGQDYVRTVRAHLQATQSPVDGTLPGGDAPDAGQASLPSPFHMADDAPAPPEDPRIPLADAVLQLARAVHQHADGELSARFRQRFAFAPDAFAAHAYRAGQATGPALLLDSGPNGSRVVVRTVQSGQPQWWLLQGLQAEPLPGLHGAGRSPNHQCFALCDGTHITTHAGWDGPVIARFALPQGNEGIPPALGLAAGAAGQACDELIPLNNGQRVLLRNSTGVYLLTPDAVQRLHPLQWDEDGPYTWAKNQQPCPDGHMLRLHMVHMALSADEQHIAVGDQDSAHIVIQTQASIQAEAGVLARYAPLSAYPCHATFTHTTLPHGSATLLASACHLYAGSTGMVLVHSLGTPMHPARGDLALQAIQTQWRIEASAAMAGLVVLGDANGTLHGLDDTGQPLWHHHIGGAVAAIDLAPDGSTLIATSHSGYLVLLQRVETGPDPYAIGNSDYAEVGRWIFWEDHAAPLHW
;
A
#
# COMPACT_ATOMS: atom_id res chain seq x y z
N MET A 1 49.89 9.98 -32.39
CA MET A 1 51.11 9.15 -32.34
C MET A 1 50.97 8.05 -33.39
N PRO A 2 52.04 7.60 -34.07
CA PRO A 2 51.97 6.36 -34.84
C PRO A 2 51.68 5.20 -33.88
N PHE A 3 50.73 4.35 -34.25
CA PHE A 3 50.35 3.17 -33.46
C PHE A 3 51.58 2.23 -33.30
N PRO A 4 51.87 1.70 -32.11
CA PRO A 4 53.01 0.81 -31.90
C PRO A 4 52.87 -0.48 -32.71
N THR A 5 54.00 -1.10 -33.06
CA THR A 5 53.97 -2.36 -33.82
C THR A 5 53.48 -3.48 -32.91
N VAL A 6 52.45 -4.20 -33.34
CA VAL A 6 51.94 -5.37 -32.60
C VAL A 6 52.39 -6.66 -33.27
N HIS A 7 53.10 -7.49 -32.51
CA HIS A 7 53.60 -8.79 -32.91
C HIS A 7 52.72 -9.89 -32.32
N LEU A 8 52.28 -10.83 -33.15
CA LEU A 8 51.60 -12.03 -32.67
C LEU A 8 52.62 -13.16 -32.50
N THR A 9 52.64 -13.79 -31.33
CA THR A 9 53.52 -14.93 -31.03
C THR A 9 52.88 -15.88 -30.02
N ARG A 10 53.62 -16.88 -29.56
CA ARG A 10 53.23 -17.79 -28.48
C ARG A 10 54.04 -17.51 -27.22
N LEU A 11 53.46 -17.79 -26.05
CA LEU A 11 54.09 -17.51 -24.77
C LEU A 11 55.47 -18.17 -24.62
N ALA A 12 55.66 -19.39 -25.15
CA ALA A 12 56.95 -20.07 -25.12
C ALA A 12 58.10 -19.26 -25.76
N ALA A 13 57.82 -18.50 -26.83
CA ALA A 13 58.83 -17.67 -27.50
C ALA A 13 59.28 -16.48 -26.64
N LEU A 14 58.43 -16.04 -25.71
CA LEU A 14 58.65 -14.90 -24.83
C LEU A 14 58.93 -15.29 -23.37
N ALA A 15 58.89 -16.58 -23.04
CA ALA A 15 59.00 -17.06 -21.66
C ALA A 15 60.29 -16.59 -20.95
N HIS A 16 61.40 -16.48 -21.70
CA HIS A 16 62.69 -15.96 -21.18
C HIS A 16 62.66 -14.47 -20.79
N ARG A 17 61.63 -13.73 -21.21
CA ARG A 17 61.43 -12.30 -20.90
C ARG A 17 60.40 -12.06 -19.81
N LEU A 18 59.70 -13.11 -19.34
CA LEU A 18 58.69 -12.96 -18.31
C LEU A 18 59.34 -12.55 -16.99
N PRO A 19 58.80 -11.53 -16.30
CA PRO A 19 59.22 -11.21 -14.95
C PRO A 19 58.99 -12.38 -14.00
N ALA A 20 59.94 -12.65 -13.09
CA ALA A 20 59.77 -13.68 -12.07
C ALA A 20 58.56 -13.42 -11.14
N THR A 21 58.16 -12.16 -11.02
CA THR A 21 56.99 -11.69 -10.24
C THR A 21 55.66 -11.88 -10.98
N CYS A 22 55.67 -12.23 -12.27
CA CYS A 22 54.45 -12.45 -13.05
C CYS A 22 53.80 -13.80 -12.70
N TRP A 23 52.48 -13.83 -12.56
CA TRP A 23 51.72 -15.05 -12.26
C TRP A 23 51.92 -16.13 -13.34
N LEU A 24 52.09 -15.73 -14.61
CA LEU A 24 52.39 -16.65 -15.72
C LEU A 24 53.76 -17.32 -15.58
N ALA A 25 54.74 -16.67 -14.93
CA ALA A 25 56.03 -17.29 -14.68
C ALA A 25 55.89 -18.47 -13.71
N GLN A 26 55.06 -18.33 -12.68
CA GLN A 26 54.73 -19.43 -11.77
C GLN A 26 53.88 -20.51 -12.46
N ALA A 27 52.92 -20.11 -13.29
CA ALA A 27 52.07 -21.05 -14.04
C ALA A 27 52.91 -21.92 -15.01
N LEU A 28 53.83 -21.31 -15.76
CA LEU A 28 54.77 -22.01 -16.65
C LEU A 28 55.72 -22.94 -15.89
N GLN A 29 56.14 -22.59 -14.66
CA GLN A 29 56.97 -23.48 -13.84
C GLN A 29 56.21 -24.71 -13.36
N ARG A 30 54.92 -24.57 -13.04
CA ARG A 30 54.07 -25.69 -12.59
C ARG A 30 53.65 -26.59 -13.76
N ASP A 31 53.34 -25.99 -14.91
CA ASP A 31 52.83 -26.70 -16.09
C ASP A 31 53.24 -25.99 -17.39
N ALA A 32 54.49 -26.18 -17.81
CA ALA A 32 55.00 -25.54 -19.02
C ALA A 32 54.25 -25.96 -20.29
N GLN A 33 53.73 -27.19 -20.36
CA GLN A 33 53.04 -27.71 -21.54
C GLN A 33 51.69 -27.05 -21.76
N SER A 34 50.92 -26.82 -20.69
CA SER A 34 49.59 -26.21 -20.79
C SER A 34 49.58 -24.71 -21.04
N TRP A 35 50.73 -24.02 -21.02
CA TRP A 35 50.81 -22.56 -21.23
C TRP A 35 51.73 -22.17 -22.40
N ALA A 36 52.55 -23.09 -22.91
CA ALA A 36 53.53 -22.82 -23.97
C ALA A 36 52.89 -22.25 -25.26
N ASP A 37 51.71 -22.76 -25.63
CA ASP A 37 50.99 -22.39 -26.85
C ASP A 37 49.99 -21.23 -26.66
N LEU A 38 49.94 -20.60 -25.47
CA LEU A 38 49.08 -19.45 -25.21
C LEU A 38 49.39 -18.31 -26.22
N PRO A 39 48.39 -17.82 -26.98
CA PRO A 39 48.58 -16.69 -27.90
C PRO A 39 48.97 -15.42 -27.16
N VAL A 40 49.98 -14.70 -27.66
CA VAL A 40 50.45 -13.43 -27.10
C VAL A 40 50.46 -12.34 -28.16
N TRP A 41 49.74 -11.25 -27.89
CA TRP A 41 49.86 -9.97 -28.59
C TRP A 41 50.93 -9.13 -27.91
N TRP A 42 52.12 -9.09 -28.49
CA TRP A 42 53.25 -8.32 -27.99
C TRP A 42 53.29 -6.95 -28.65
N VAL A 43 53.14 -5.90 -27.84
CA VAL A 43 53.27 -4.50 -28.25
C VAL A 43 54.64 -4.01 -27.76
N ASP A 44 55.49 -3.56 -28.67
CA ASP A 44 56.79 -2.97 -28.31
C ASP A 44 56.68 -1.44 -28.28
N GLY A 45 56.73 -0.85 -27.08
CA GLY A 45 56.48 0.57 -26.83
C GLY A 45 55.14 0.88 -26.15
N ASP A 46 54.83 2.18 -26.05
CA ASP A 46 53.65 2.69 -25.35
C ASP A 46 52.37 2.50 -26.16
N LEU A 47 51.29 2.11 -25.47
CA LEU A 47 49.97 1.87 -26.04
C LEU A 47 48.97 2.93 -25.55
N ASP A 48 48.71 3.92 -26.40
CA ASP A 48 47.70 4.96 -26.16
C ASP A 48 46.40 4.63 -26.93
N LEU A 49 45.29 4.42 -26.22
CA LEU A 49 43.98 4.08 -26.80
C LEU A 49 42.85 4.91 -26.19
N ALA A 50 41.71 4.97 -26.87
CA ALA A 50 40.49 5.56 -26.32
C ALA A 50 39.88 4.67 -25.22
N ALA A 51 39.78 3.36 -25.45
CA ALA A 51 39.35 2.35 -24.47
C ALA A 51 39.91 0.98 -24.91
N LEU A 52 39.89 -0.01 -24.02
CA LEU A 52 40.39 -1.36 -24.31
C LEU A 52 39.48 -2.43 -23.70
N GLU A 53 39.04 -3.38 -24.53
CA GLU A 53 38.30 -4.56 -24.09
C GLU A 53 39.16 -5.82 -24.18
N LEU A 54 39.24 -6.57 -23.08
CA LEU A 54 40.07 -7.75 -22.89
C LEU A 54 39.31 -9.05 -23.19
N CYS A 55 38.87 -9.22 -24.44
CA CYS A 55 38.16 -10.42 -24.89
C CYS A 55 38.51 -10.82 -26.33
N ALA A 56 38.32 -12.09 -26.68
CA ALA A 56 38.39 -12.58 -28.06
C ALA A 56 37.17 -13.46 -28.41
N HIS A 57 36.46 -13.16 -29.52
CA HIS A 57 35.35 -14.00 -30.00
C HIS A 57 35.87 -15.19 -30.82
N PRO A 58 35.37 -16.42 -30.58
CA PRO A 58 35.67 -17.56 -31.45
C PRO A 58 35.04 -17.35 -32.83
N ASN A 59 35.82 -17.58 -33.87
CA ASN A 59 35.43 -17.50 -35.29
C ASN A 59 34.09 -18.23 -35.55
N THR A 60 33.00 -17.50 -35.81
CA THR A 60 31.77 -18.11 -36.34
C THR A 60 31.95 -18.30 -37.84
N SER A 61 32.20 -19.54 -38.24
CA SER A 61 32.33 -19.96 -39.63
C SER A 61 30.98 -19.86 -40.35
N HIS A 62 30.63 -18.70 -40.90
CA HIS A 62 29.70 -18.55 -42.01
C HIS A 62 30.19 -17.42 -42.95
N PRO A 63 30.47 -17.71 -44.24
CA PRO A 63 30.91 -16.70 -45.20
C PRO A 63 29.68 -15.97 -45.75
N GLY A 64 29.24 -14.94 -45.04
CA GLY A 64 28.15 -14.08 -45.47
C GLY A 64 27.65 -13.26 -44.29
N GLU A 65 27.79 -11.94 -44.41
CA GLU A 65 27.43 -10.91 -43.43
C GLU A 65 28.50 -10.60 -42.37
N HIS A 66 28.84 -9.32 -42.31
CA HIS A 66 29.97 -8.75 -41.61
C HIS A 66 29.83 -8.89 -40.09
N SER A 67 30.74 -9.63 -39.46
CA SER A 67 31.08 -9.48 -38.04
C SER A 67 32.61 -9.47 -37.93
N GLU A 68 33.18 -8.32 -38.25
CA GLU A 68 34.61 -8.04 -38.19
C GLU A 68 35.06 -7.80 -36.73
N TRP A 69 36.19 -8.42 -36.38
CA TRP A 69 36.95 -8.22 -35.15
C TRP A 69 37.44 -6.76 -35.05
N GLN A 70 37.01 -5.99 -34.05
CA GLN A 70 37.50 -4.64 -33.76
C GLN A 70 38.30 -4.59 -32.45
N ALA A 71 39.53 -5.08 -32.47
CA ALA A 71 40.63 -4.41 -31.76
C ALA A 71 41.55 -3.82 -32.84
N PRO A 72 42.36 -2.78 -32.58
CA PRO A 72 42.98 -1.96 -33.66
C PRO A 72 44.05 -2.66 -34.51
N ILE A 73 44.21 -3.98 -34.39
CA ILE A 73 45.29 -4.75 -35.01
C ILE A 73 44.74 -5.44 -36.27
N PRO A 74 45.32 -5.25 -37.46
CA PRO A 74 44.74 -5.75 -38.72
C PRO A 74 44.51 -7.27 -38.72
N ALA A 75 43.32 -7.69 -39.16
CA ALA A 75 42.87 -9.09 -39.28
C ALA A 75 43.70 -10.00 -40.22
N ALA A 76 44.78 -9.49 -40.82
CA ALA A 76 45.54 -10.16 -41.88
C ALA A 76 46.70 -11.08 -41.41
N ALA A 77 46.85 -11.34 -40.11
CA ALA A 77 48.09 -11.94 -39.57
C ALA A 77 47.93 -13.14 -38.61
N LEU A 78 46.82 -13.88 -38.65
CA LEU A 78 46.61 -15.08 -37.81
C LEU A 78 46.63 -16.36 -38.65
N PRO A 79 47.56 -17.31 -38.42
CA PRO A 79 47.36 -18.70 -38.80
C PRO A 79 46.16 -19.26 -38.02
N ALA A 80 45.40 -20.19 -38.60
CA ALA A 80 44.33 -20.88 -37.89
C ALA A 80 44.89 -21.59 -36.63
N THR A 81 44.71 -20.98 -35.46
CA THR A 81 45.12 -21.56 -34.18
C THR A 81 43.89 -22.03 -33.41
N HIS A 82 43.94 -23.26 -32.91
CA HIS A 82 42.93 -23.79 -31.99
C HIS A 82 42.83 -22.90 -30.74
N ALA A 83 41.61 -22.74 -30.21
CA ALA A 83 41.38 -22.01 -28.96
C ALA A 83 42.19 -22.65 -27.82
N HIS A 84 43.02 -21.84 -27.14
CA HIS A 84 43.76 -22.27 -25.96
C HIS A 84 42.82 -22.19 -24.74
N PRO A 85 42.75 -23.21 -23.87
CA PRO A 85 41.82 -23.23 -22.73
C PRO A 85 42.08 -22.09 -21.72
N GLY A 86 43.32 -21.59 -21.65
CA GLY A 86 43.72 -20.42 -20.84
C GLY A 86 43.53 -19.06 -21.50
N GLY A 87 42.83 -18.95 -22.64
CA GLY A 87 42.58 -17.67 -23.31
C GLY A 87 43.77 -17.14 -24.12
N ALA A 88 44.08 -15.84 -23.99
CA ALA A 88 45.22 -15.17 -24.64
C ALA A 88 45.84 -14.09 -23.74
N LEU A 89 46.99 -13.53 -24.14
CA LEU A 89 47.72 -12.50 -23.40
C LEU A 89 47.99 -11.26 -24.26
N LEU A 90 47.59 -10.09 -23.78
CA LEU A 90 48.11 -8.81 -24.24
C LEU A 90 49.36 -8.44 -23.42
N TRP A 91 50.51 -8.36 -24.08
CA TRP A 91 51.76 -7.92 -23.46
C TRP A 91 52.15 -6.55 -24.02
N VAL A 92 52.11 -5.52 -23.18
CA VAL A 92 52.60 -4.17 -23.47
C VAL A 92 53.99 -3.98 -22.88
N ASN A 93 55.01 -3.98 -23.73
CA ASN A 93 56.40 -3.69 -23.37
C ASN A 93 56.65 -2.17 -23.37
N GLY A 94 55.89 -1.45 -22.54
CA GLY A 94 55.84 0.00 -22.43
C GLY A 94 54.73 0.45 -21.48
N HIS A 95 54.30 1.70 -21.58
CA HIS A 95 53.19 2.27 -20.82
C HIS A 95 51.83 1.99 -21.48
N LEU A 96 50.77 1.81 -20.68
CA LEU A 96 49.39 1.70 -21.16
C LEU A 96 48.61 2.95 -20.76
N HIS A 97 48.14 3.74 -21.73
CA HIS A 97 47.28 4.90 -21.45
C HIS A 97 45.94 4.76 -22.16
N LEU A 98 44.86 4.78 -21.38
CA LEU A 98 43.49 4.76 -21.85
C LEU A 98 42.81 6.08 -21.48
N GLN A 99 42.17 6.74 -22.44
CA GLN A 99 41.31 7.91 -22.15
C GLN A 99 39.99 7.50 -21.46
N GLY A 100 39.55 6.26 -21.68
CA GLY A 100 38.32 5.66 -21.16
C GLY A 100 38.61 4.43 -20.30
N ALA A 101 37.76 3.40 -20.44
CA ALA A 101 37.77 2.23 -19.58
C ALA A 101 38.66 1.08 -20.11
N LEU A 102 39.21 0.30 -19.18
CA LEU A 102 39.69 -1.07 -19.41
C LEU A 102 38.58 -2.04 -18.98
N THR A 103 38.07 -2.86 -19.89
CA THR A 103 36.90 -3.71 -19.63
C THR A 103 37.13 -5.16 -20.06
N THR A 104 36.34 -6.10 -19.56
CA THR A 104 36.24 -7.49 -20.07
C THR A 104 34.92 -7.72 -20.80
N ALA A 105 34.80 -8.79 -21.60
CA ALA A 105 33.50 -9.15 -22.20
C ALA A 105 32.55 -9.78 -21.16
N MET A 106 31.25 -9.47 -21.27
CA MET A 106 30.21 -10.08 -20.44
C MET A 106 29.99 -11.55 -20.77
N ALA A 107 29.78 -12.35 -19.72
CA ALA A 107 28.97 -13.56 -19.76
C ALA A 107 27.48 -13.18 -19.57
N GLY A 108 26.91 -12.44 -20.52
CA GLY A 108 25.50 -12.04 -20.52
C GLY A 108 24.83 -12.59 -21.76
N THR A 109 23.91 -13.54 -21.58
CA THR A 109 23.43 -14.55 -22.56
C THR A 109 24.46 -15.62 -22.81
N THR A 110 24.09 -16.89 -22.61
CA THR A 110 24.80 -18.09 -23.06
C THR A 110 24.99 -17.97 -24.58
N PRO A 111 26.13 -17.48 -25.10
CA PRO A 111 26.33 -17.56 -26.53
C PRO A 111 26.70 -19.02 -26.80
N ALA A 112 26.35 -19.55 -27.97
CA ALA A 112 26.83 -20.87 -28.38
C ALA A 112 28.38 -20.98 -28.35
N ASN A 113 29.08 -19.84 -28.28
CA ASN A 113 30.53 -19.69 -28.14
C ASN A 113 30.87 -18.54 -27.15
N PRO A 114 31.23 -18.79 -25.88
CA PRO A 114 31.66 -17.73 -24.96
C PRO A 114 32.97 -17.07 -25.44
N PRO A 115 33.12 -15.74 -25.27
CA PRO A 115 34.38 -15.06 -25.58
C PRO A 115 35.52 -15.59 -24.69
N LEU A 116 36.70 -15.78 -25.29
CA LEU A 116 37.91 -16.20 -24.57
C LEU A 116 38.48 -15.03 -23.76
N PRO A 117 38.93 -15.28 -22.51
CA PRO A 117 39.53 -14.23 -21.68
C PRO A 117 40.87 -13.77 -22.25
N VAL A 118 41.14 -12.47 -22.20
CA VAL A 118 42.44 -11.90 -22.52
C VAL A 118 43.07 -11.35 -21.24
N HIS A 119 44.18 -11.93 -20.81
CA HIS A 119 44.97 -11.40 -19.71
C HIS A 119 45.85 -10.23 -20.21
N ALA A 120 46.26 -9.33 -19.32
CA ALA A 120 47.11 -8.18 -19.66
C ALA A 120 48.36 -8.12 -18.79
N LEU A 121 49.52 -7.93 -19.43
CA LEU A 121 50.82 -7.70 -18.81
C LEU A 121 51.39 -6.37 -19.32
N VAL A 122 51.55 -5.40 -18.43
CA VAL A 122 52.10 -4.07 -18.71
C VAL A 122 53.44 -3.92 -18.00
N MET A 123 54.51 -3.72 -18.77
CA MET A 123 55.87 -3.60 -18.24
C MET A 123 56.20 -2.20 -17.71
N GLY A 124 55.44 -1.17 -18.10
CA GLY A 124 55.53 0.19 -17.56
C GLY A 124 54.34 0.54 -16.66
N ASP A 125 54.01 1.83 -16.64
CA ASP A 125 52.84 2.37 -15.93
C ASP A 125 51.54 2.15 -16.73
N ALA A 126 50.41 2.05 -16.02
CA ALA A 126 49.09 1.97 -16.61
C ALA A 126 48.19 3.09 -16.09
N ARG A 127 47.53 3.83 -16.99
CA ARG A 127 46.61 4.92 -16.65
C ARG A 127 45.30 4.77 -17.41
N MET A 128 44.17 4.89 -16.70
CA MET A 128 42.84 4.76 -17.28
C MET A 128 41.79 5.50 -16.46
N THR A 129 40.61 5.73 -17.04
CA THR A 129 39.49 6.37 -16.35
C THR A 129 38.79 5.40 -15.39
N SER A 130 38.55 4.17 -15.84
CA SER A 130 38.02 3.07 -15.03
C SER A 130 38.59 1.72 -15.47
N ALA A 131 38.58 0.75 -14.56
CA ALA A 131 38.99 -0.63 -14.83
C ALA A 131 37.93 -1.59 -14.27
N VAL A 132 37.26 -2.34 -15.15
CA VAL A 132 36.24 -3.34 -14.81
C VAL A 132 36.72 -4.70 -15.31
N LEU A 133 37.24 -5.51 -14.40
CA LEU A 133 37.95 -6.76 -14.68
C LEU A 133 37.16 -7.94 -14.13
N GLN A 134 36.52 -8.73 -14.99
CA GLN A 134 35.85 -9.98 -14.61
C GLN A 134 36.64 -11.19 -15.13
N GLY A 135 37.16 -12.03 -14.24
CA GLY A 135 37.82 -13.28 -14.60
C GLY A 135 39.14 -13.15 -15.40
N VAL A 136 39.70 -11.94 -15.55
CA VAL A 136 40.99 -11.69 -16.22
C VAL A 136 42.07 -11.27 -15.23
N HIS A 137 43.33 -11.43 -15.65
CA HIS A 137 44.47 -10.99 -14.87
C HIS A 137 45.06 -9.71 -15.46
N LEU A 138 45.26 -8.69 -14.63
CA LEU A 138 46.02 -7.50 -14.96
C LEU A 138 47.30 -7.45 -14.12
N HIS A 139 48.45 -7.50 -14.78
CA HIS A 139 49.76 -7.34 -14.14
C HIS A 139 50.42 -6.05 -14.63
N VAL A 140 50.75 -5.15 -13.71
CA VAL A 140 51.42 -3.87 -13.98
C VAL A 140 52.73 -3.82 -13.20
N GLN A 141 53.86 -3.69 -13.90
CA GLN A 141 55.16 -3.53 -13.26
C GLN A 141 55.39 -2.13 -12.69
N GLY A 142 54.89 -1.09 -13.37
CA GLY A 142 54.94 0.29 -12.92
C GLY A 142 53.77 0.69 -12.02
N ASP A 143 53.43 1.97 -12.04
CA ASP A 143 52.31 2.54 -11.29
C ASP A 143 50.98 2.29 -12.02
N LEU A 144 49.91 2.00 -11.27
CA LEU A 144 48.54 1.90 -11.79
C LEU A 144 47.72 3.10 -11.29
N ALA A 145 47.26 3.95 -12.21
CA ALA A 145 46.38 5.07 -11.89
C ALA A 145 45.02 4.90 -12.58
N VAL A 146 43.98 4.70 -11.76
CA VAL A 146 42.59 4.62 -12.20
C VAL A 146 41.86 5.84 -11.65
N GLN A 147 41.16 6.60 -12.48
CA GLN A 147 40.53 7.85 -11.99
C GLN A 147 39.29 7.59 -11.13
N THR A 148 38.45 6.62 -11.48
CA THR A 148 37.15 6.37 -10.85
C THR A 148 37.11 4.99 -10.18
N LEU A 149 36.47 4.01 -10.83
CA LEU A 149 36.27 2.65 -10.32
C LEU A 149 37.38 1.70 -10.82
N LEU A 150 38.04 1.03 -9.88
CA LEU A 150 38.86 -0.15 -10.08
C LEU A 150 38.13 -1.36 -9.50
N TRP A 151 37.40 -2.09 -10.34
CA TRP A 151 36.65 -3.28 -9.97
C TRP A 151 37.34 -4.54 -10.50
N SER A 152 37.72 -5.44 -9.59
CA SER A 152 38.16 -6.80 -9.91
C SER A 152 37.19 -7.81 -9.32
N ASP A 153 36.77 -8.77 -10.12
CA ASP A 153 35.73 -9.71 -9.77
C ASP A 153 36.00 -11.16 -10.24
N GLY A 154 35.96 -12.09 -9.28
CA GLY A 154 35.98 -13.54 -9.51
C GLY A 154 37.33 -14.17 -9.87
N ALA A 155 37.56 -15.39 -9.38
CA ALA A 155 38.67 -16.26 -9.81
C ALA A 155 38.38 -16.92 -11.20
N PRO A 156 39.40 -17.19 -12.04
CA PRO A 156 40.82 -17.06 -11.74
C PRO A 156 41.36 -15.62 -11.77
N GLY A 157 40.56 -14.60 -12.09
CA GLY A 157 41.00 -13.20 -12.22
C GLY A 157 41.75 -12.64 -11.02
N GLY A 158 42.63 -11.66 -11.29
CA GLY A 158 43.48 -11.06 -10.25
C GLY A 158 44.27 -9.84 -10.71
N LEU A 159 44.67 -9.02 -9.75
CA LEU A 159 45.33 -7.75 -9.97
C LEU A 159 46.70 -7.75 -9.29
N THR A 160 47.75 -7.56 -10.06
CA THR A 160 49.13 -7.47 -9.55
C THR A 160 49.73 -6.12 -9.93
N VAL A 161 50.12 -5.32 -8.94
CA VAL A 161 50.78 -4.02 -9.16
C VAL A 161 52.06 -3.95 -8.34
N LEU A 162 53.20 -3.76 -9.03
CA LEU A 162 54.51 -3.66 -8.38
C LEU A 162 54.90 -2.21 -8.03
N GLY A 163 54.34 -1.22 -8.73
CA GLY A 163 54.41 0.19 -8.39
C GLY A 163 53.33 0.62 -7.40
N GLN A 164 52.99 1.91 -7.42
CA GLN A 164 51.91 2.49 -6.64
C GLN A 164 50.56 2.33 -7.36
N CYS A 165 49.55 1.83 -6.66
CA CYS A 165 48.17 1.84 -7.15
C CYS A 165 47.42 3.04 -6.58
N THR A 166 46.67 3.75 -7.42
CA THR A 166 45.78 4.86 -7.04
C THR A 166 44.41 4.68 -7.68
N ALA A 167 43.34 4.84 -6.90
CA ALA A 167 41.97 4.91 -7.42
C ALA A 167 41.04 5.67 -6.48
N GLN A 168 39.96 6.24 -7.01
CA GLN A 168 38.88 6.77 -6.16
C GLN A 168 38.19 5.62 -5.42
N VAL A 169 37.74 4.59 -6.16
CA VAL A 169 37.05 3.44 -5.57
C VAL A 169 37.75 2.16 -6.03
N GLY A 170 38.30 1.40 -5.08
CA GLY A 170 38.75 0.03 -5.31
C GLY A 170 37.72 -0.96 -4.80
N LEU A 171 37.15 -1.76 -5.69
CA LEU A 171 36.13 -2.75 -5.40
C LEU A 171 36.64 -4.15 -5.75
N PHE A 172 36.69 -5.05 -4.77
CA PHE A 172 37.29 -6.36 -4.93
C PHE A 172 36.35 -7.47 -4.43
N THR A 173 35.77 -8.22 -5.37
CA THR A 173 34.68 -9.15 -5.07
C THR A 173 35.01 -10.59 -5.48
N ARG A 174 34.26 -11.54 -4.91
CA ARG A 174 34.27 -12.98 -5.27
C ARG A 174 35.66 -13.64 -5.31
N GLY A 175 36.55 -13.28 -4.38
CA GLY A 175 37.86 -13.93 -4.21
C GLY A 175 38.93 -13.52 -5.22
N SER A 176 38.85 -12.31 -5.79
CA SER A 176 39.90 -11.75 -6.66
C SER A 176 41.28 -11.78 -6.00
N ALA A 177 42.28 -12.37 -6.67
CA ALA A 177 43.64 -12.43 -6.14
C ALA A 177 44.35 -11.07 -6.29
N LEU A 178 44.57 -10.36 -5.18
CA LEU A 178 45.25 -9.06 -5.16
C LEU A 178 46.70 -9.20 -4.70
N HIS A 179 47.63 -8.61 -5.45
CA HIS A 179 49.03 -8.53 -5.07
C HIS A 179 49.54 -7.11 -5.21
N TRP A 180 49.83 -6.48 -4.07
CA TRP A 180 50.36 -5.12 -3.96
C TRP A 180 51.79 -5.17 -3.41
N ASN A 181 52.76 -4.66 -4.17
CA ASN A 181 54.12 -4.51 -3.66
C ASN A 181 54.27 -3.29 -2.73
N LYS A 182 53.40 -2.28 -2.92
CA LYS A 182 53.24 -1.10 -2.05
C LYS A 182 51.76 -0.98 -1.63
N PRO A 183 51.46 -0.48 -0.42
CA PRO A 183 50.07 -0.23 -0.01
C PRO A 183 49.33 0.66 -1.03
N PRO A 184 48.14 0.27 -1.52
CA PRO A 184 47.42 1.06 -2.52
C PRO A 184 46.82 2.32 -1.89
N HIS A 185 46.76 3.42 -2.66
CA HIS A 185 46.12 4.67 -2.26
C HIS A 185 44.72 4.71 -2.88
N LEU A 186 43.75 4.16 -2.15
CA LEU A 186 42.35 4.13 -2.53
C LEU A 186 41.59 5.11 -1.63
N GLU A 187 40.74 5.95 -2.21
CA GLU A 187 39.89 6.84 -1.41
C GLU A 187 38.79 6.05 -0.70
N PHE A 188 38.21 5.07 -1.39
CA PHE A 188 37.36 4.03 -0.82
C PHE A 188 37.88 2.64 -1.22
N ALA A 189 37.98 1.74 -0.24
CA ALA A 189 38.34 0.35 -0.45
C ALA A 189 37.17 -0.55 0.00
N LEU A 190 36.63 -1.33 -0.93
CA LEU A 190 35.46 -2.19 -0.76
C LEU A 190 35.87 -3.62 -1.10
N GLN A 191 35.60 -4.54 -0.18
CA GLN A 191 35.92 -5.94 -0.36
C GLN A 191 34.86 -6.81 0.34
N ASP A 192 34.48 -7.92 -0.31
CA ASP A 192 33.65 -8.93 0.35
C ASP A 192 34.38 -9.48 1.59
N PRO A 193 33.71 -9.63 2.75
CA PRO A 193 34.33 -10.21 3.94
C PRO A 193 34.92 -11.58 3.58
N PRO A 194 36.16 -11.90 4.00
CA PRO A 194 36.79 -13.18 3.68
C PRO A 194 35.86 -14.30 4.15
N GLY A 195 35.45 -15.14 3.22
CA GLY A 195 34.48 -16.20 3.48
C GLY A 195 34.89 -17.05 4.68
N LEU A 196 33.88 -17.57 5.39
CA LEU A 196 33.95 -18.41 6.58
C LEU A 196 34.81 -19.69 6.48
N LYS A 197 35.59 -19.90 5.42
CA LYS A 197 36.57 -20.97 5.31
C LYS A 197 37.80 -20.48 4.53
N HIS A 198 38.85 -20.16 5.28
CA HIS A 198 40.22 -19.94 4.82
C HIS A 198 40.45 -18.67 4.00
N GLU A 199 40.92 -17.61 4.65
CA GLU A 199 42.11 -16.85 4.23
C GLU A 199 42.45 -15.77 5.28
N HIS A 200 43.75 -15.50 5.43
CA HIS A 200 44.26 -14.54 6.41
C HIS A 200 43.90 -13.10 6.00
N PRO A 201 43.56 -12.21 6.95
CA PRO A 201 43.33 -10.81 6.65
C PRO A 201 44.63 -10.17 6.15
N THR A 202 44.57 -9.54 4.97
CA THR A 202 45.65 -8.68 4.48
C THR A 202 45.80 -7.47 5.40
N HIS A 203 47.05 -7.17 5.73
CA HIS A 203 47.46 -6.20 6.73
C HIS A 203 46.95 -4.77 6.50
N ALA A 204 46.58 -4.13 7.63
CA ALA A 204 46.71 -2.71 7.99
C ALA A 204 45.75 -1.68 7.35
N HIS A 205 44.89 -1.12 8.21
CA HIS A 205 44.31 0.24 8.18
C HIS A 205 43.47 0.68 6.97
N HIS A 206 42.69 -0.21 6.37
CA HIS A 206 41.69 0.18 5.37
C HIS A 206 40.31 -0.11 5.95
N GLU A 207 39.51 0.94 6.18
CA GLU A 207 38.11 0.78 6.51
C GLU A 207 37.43 0.12 5.31
N THR A 208 37.09 -1.16 5.44
CA THR A 208 36.32 -1.86 4.42
C THR A 208 34.92 -1.27 4.44
N ALA A 209 34.66 -0.40 3.46
CA ALA A 209 33.35 0.14 3.21
C ALA A 209 32.35 -1.00 2.91
N ASP A 210 31.08 -0.78 3.21
CA ASP A 210 30.01 -1.78 3.16
C ASP A 210 29.04 -1.55 1.98
N HIS A 211 27.96 -2.33 1.93
CA HIS A 211 26.88 -2.20 0.93
C HIS A 211 26.32 -0.77 0.86
N GLU A 212 26.24 -0.11 2.00
CA GLU A 212 25.60 1.19 2.13
C GLU A 212 26.51 2.29 1.61
N THR A 213 27.80 2.17 1.87
CA THR A 213 28.83 3.02 1.27
C THR A 213 28.90 2.79 -0.25
N LEU A 214 28.86 1.54 -0.72
CA LEU A 214 28.84 1.20 -2.15
C LEU A 214 27.63 1.83 -2.86
N GLY A 215 26.45 1.74 -2.23
CA GLY A 215 25.20 2.31 -2.75
C GLY A 215 25.20 3.84 -2.85
N LEU A 216 26.03 4.54 -2.07
CA LEU A 216 26.24 5.99 -2.20
C LEU A 216 27.34 6.36 -3.20
N LEU A 217 28.32 5.47 -3.39
CA LEU A 217 29.44 5.69 -4.30
C LEU A 217 29.07 5.50 -5.76
N LEU A 218 28.15 4.59 -6.06
CA LEU A 218 27.76 4.29 -7.44
C LEU A 218 26.49 5.04 -7.86
N PRO A 219 26.36 5.40 -9.15
CA PRO A 219 25.08 5.83 -9.70
C PRO A 219 23.99 4.77 -9.51
N PRO A 220 22.72 5.17 -9.26
CA PRO A 220 21.63 4.22 -9.02
C PRO A 220 21.42 3.17 -10.12
N HIS A 221 21.68 3.53 -11.39
CA HIS A 221 21.54 2.60 -12.53
C HIS A 221 22.62 1.51 -12.57
N CYS A 222 23.74 1.69 -11.86
CA CYS A 222 24.78 0.66 -11.73
C CYS A 222 24.50 -0.36 -10.62
N LEU A 223 23.45 -0.14 -9.83
CA LEU A 223 23.05 -1.03 -8.74
C LEU A 223 21.96 -1.98 -9.23
N ALA A 224 21.98 -3.23 -8.74
CA ALA A 224 20.91 -4.18 -9.01
C ALA A 224 19.60 -3.65 -8.43
N ALA A 225 18.55 -3.57 -9.26
CA ALA A 225 17.24 -3.06 -8.85
C ALA A 225 16.55 -3.99 -7.82
N ASP A 226 16.93 -5.26 -7.82
CA ASP A 226 16.26 -6.37 -7.13
C ASP A 226 16.99 -6.84 -5.86
N ASP A 227 18.11 -6.19 -5.50
CA ASP A 227 18.96 -6.60 -4.37
C ASP A 227 18.79 -5.68 -3.15
N ALA A 228 18.54 -6.30 -1.98
CA ALA A 228 18.30 -5.58 -0.73
C ALA A 228 19.59 -5.21 0.02
N GLY A 229 20.76 -5.68 -0.43
CA GLY A 229 22.06 -5.49 0.21
C GLY A 229 22.30 -6.43 1.39
N THR A 230 21.89 -7.69 1.27
CA THR A 230 22.15 -8.75 2.27
C THR A 230 23.17 -9.78 1.81
N GLY A 231 23.55 -9.73 0.54
CA GLY A 231 24.48 -10.65 -0.10
C GLY A 231 25.94 -10.18 -0.11
N SER A 232 26.65 -10.48 -1.20
CA SER A 232 27.98 -9.93 -1.48
C SER A 232 27.89 -8.56 -2.15
N LEU A 233 28.97 -7.77 -2.06
CA LEU A 233 29.05 -6.47 -2.73
C LEU A 233 28.89 -6.59 -4.25
N ALA A 234 29.26 -7.73 -4.84
CA ALA A 234 29.03 -8.00 -6.26
C ALA A 234 27.54 -8.19 -6.60
N GLN A 235 26.73 -8.72 -5.69
CA GLN A 235 25.28 -8.92 -5.91
C GLN A 235 24.52 -7.59 -5.89
N LEU A 236 25.04 -6.58 -5.20
CA LEU A 236 24.46 -5.23 -5.20
C LEU A 236 24.64 -4.49 -6.54
N LEU A 237 25.49 -4.99 -7.44
CA LEU A 237 25.80 -4.35 -8.72
C LEU A 237 24.97 -4.96 -9.83
N ASP A 238 24.59 -4.15 -10.82
CA ASP A 238 24.23 -4.64 -12.13
C ASP A 238 25.50 -4.66 -13.02
N PRO A 239 26.12 -5.83 -13.26
CA PRO A 239 27.38 -5.90 -13.97
C PRO A 239 27.23 -5.46 -15.44
N ALA A 240 26.05 -5.61 -16.04
CA ALA A 240 25.79 -5.22 -17.41
C ALA A 240 25.70 -3.70 -17.54
N GLU A 241 25.00 -3.04 -16.61
CA GLU A 241 24.94 -1.57 -16.49
C GLU A 241 26.30 -0.95 -16.20
N VAL A 242 27.06 -1.48 -15.25
CA VAL A 242 28.42 -1.01 -14.95
C VAL A 242 29.31 -1.11 -16.18
N LEU A 243 29.28 -2.25 -16.89
CA LEU A 243 30.10 -2.41 -18.08
C LEU A 243 29.67 -1.49 -19.21
N ARG A 244 28.37 -1.32 -19.43
CA ARG A 244 27.85 -0.43 -20.49
C ARG A 244 28.24 1.02 -20.20
N ALA A 245 28.09 1.48 -18.97
CA ALA A 245 28.52 2.81 -18.55
C ALA A 245 30.04 2.98 -18.71
N ALA A 246 30.84 1.96 -18.36
CA ALA A 246 32.29 1.97 -18.56
C ALA A 246 32.66 2.09 -20.04
N LYS A 247 32.04 1.28 -20.92
CA LYS A 247 32.26 1.32 -22.38
C LYS A 247 31.82 2.64 -22.99
N ALA A 248 30.75 3.24 -22.47
CA ALA A 248 30.26 4.56 -22.86
C ALA A 248 31.07 5.71 -22.25
N GLN A 249 32.12 5.43 -21.47
CA GLN A 249 32.94 6.41 -20.75
C GLN A 249 32.13 7.33 -19.83
N GLN A 250 31.02 6.81 -19.30
CA GLN A 250 30.22 7.51 -18.31
C GLN A 250 30.87 7.41 -16.92
N PRO A 251 30.64 8.39 -16.02
CA PRO A 251 31.14 8.31 -14.65
C PRO A 251 30.55 7.09 -13.93
N LEU A 252 31.42 6.18 -13.50
CA LEU A 252 31.02 4.99 -12.73
C LEU A 252 30.86 5.27 -11.23
N THR A 253 31.33 6.41 -10.75
CA THR A 253 31.32 6.79 -9.34
C THR A 253 30.79 8.22 -9.19
N GLN A 254 30.12 8.48 -8.07
CA GLN A 254 29.75 9.82 -7.64
C GLN A 254 31.00 10.60 -7.21
N PRO A 255 31.01 11.94 -7.33
CA PRO A 255 32.07 12.76 -6.75
C PRO A 255 32.23 12.49 -5.26
N THR A 256 33.45 12.21 -4.80
CA THR A 256 33.70 11.89 -3.38
C THR A 256 33.25 12.99 -2.43
N ALA A 257 33.32 14.27 -2.86
CA ALA A 257 32.81 15.38 -2.05
C ALA A 257 31.32 15.25 -1.70
N LEU A 258 30.49 14.69 -2.60
CA LEU A 258 29.07 14.45 -2.34
C LEU A 258 28.89 13.28 -1.37
N VAL A 259 29.67 12.21 -1.54
CA VAL A 259 29.64 11.06 -0.63
C VAL A 259 30.10 11.47 0.76
N HIS A 260 31.18 12.24 0.89
CA HIS A 260 31.66 12.74 2.18
C HIS A 260 30.74 13.77 2.85
N ALA A 261 29.92 14.48 2.07
CA ALA A 261 28.89 15.33 2.63
C ALA A 261 27.80 14.50 3.36
N LEU A 262 27.50 13.30 2.87
CA LEU A 262 26.52 12.38 3.46
C LEU A 262 27.13 11.44 4.50
N LEU A 263 28.29 10.86 4.20
CA LEU A 263 29.10 9.99 5.05
C LEU A 263 30.43 10.68 5.36
N PRO A 264 30.49 11.48 6.46
CA PRO A 264 31.72 12.16 6.83
C PRO A 264 32.88 11.16 6.96
N PRO A 265 34.09 11.51 6.48
CA PRO A 265 35.22 10.59 6.43
C PRO A 265 35.59 10.08 7.82
N LEU A 266 35.90 8.79 7.87
CA LEU A 266 36.40 8.07 9.04
C LEU A 266 37.93 7.83 8.87
N PRO A 267 38.70 7.60 9.95
CA PRO A 267 38.26 7.47 11.34
C PRO A 267 38.01 8.83 12.00
N ILE A 268 37.11 8.85 12.97
CA ILE A 268 36.97 9.98 13.89
C ILE A 268 38.19 9.99 14.83
N PRO A 269 39.10 10.98 14.72
CA PRO A 269 40.31 10.97 15.53
C PRO A 269 39.96 10.98 17.03
N GLY A 270 40.49 10.01 17.76
CA GLY A 270 40.38 9.93 19.22
C GLY A 270 39.06 9.40 19.77
N LEU A 271 38.16 8.82 18.97
CA LEU A 271 36.95 8.18 19.50
C LEU A 271 37.26 6.84 20.19
N PHE A 272 37.96 5.95 19.49
CA PHE A 272 38.42 4.66 20.00
C PHE A 272 39.94 4.57 19.87
N ALA A 273 40.61 3.89 20.80
CA ALA A 273 42.06 3.73 20.75
C ALA A 273 42.49 2.70 19.69
N ASP A 274 41.71 1.62 19.59
CA ASP A 274 41.87 0.50 18.66
C ASP A 274 40.52 -0.24 18.54
N GLU A 275 40.53 -1.47 18.02
CA GLU A 275 39.34 -2.34 17.93
C GLU A 275 39.25 -3.37 19.06
N SER A 276 40.10 -3.26 20.09
CA SER A 276 40.14 -4.23 21.17
C SER A 276 38.88 -4.17 22.03
N LEU A 277 38.50 -5.32 22.58
CA LEU A 277 37.53 -5.41 23.65
C LEU A 277 38.20 -4.93 24.95
N SER A 278 38.06 -3.64 25.26
CA SER A 278 38.71 -2.99 26.40
C SER A 278 37.75 -2.05 27.13
N ALA A 279 37.98 -1.80 28.43
CA ALA A 279 37.17 -0.87 29.21
C ALA A 279 37.21 0.56 28.65
N ALA A 280 38.34 0.97 28.05
CA ALA A 280 38.46 2.27 27.40
C ALA A 280 37.52 2.39 26.20
N ASN A 281 37.50 1.38 25.32
CA ASN A 281 36.61 1.39 24.15
C ASN A 281 35.14 1.21 24.57
N LEU A 282 34.83 0.41 25.59
CA LEU A 282 33.47 0.28 26.13
C LEU A 282 32.96 1.61 26.68
N LEU A 283 33.76 2.30 27.51
CA LEU A 283 33.41 3.61 28.04
C LEU A 283 33.26 4.66 26.93
N ALA A 284 34.09 4.60 25.88
CA ALA A 284 33.95 5.48 24.72
C ALA A 284 32.63 5.25 23.98
N ALA A 285 32.19 3.99 23.82
CA ALA A 285 30.93 3.65 23.17
C ALA A 285 29.72 4.18 23.95
N VAL A 286 29.64 3.93 25.26
CA VAL A 286 28.49 4.38 26.10
C VAL A 286 28.48 5.89 26.41
N ARG A 287 29.62 6.56 26.20
CA ARG A 287 29.73 8.04 26.30
C ARG A 287 29.60 8.74 24.94
N SER A 288 29.42 7.98 23.87
CA SER A 288 29.21 8.52 22.53
C SER A 288 27.88 9.30 22.44
N PRO A 289 27.74 10.21 21.46
CA PRO A 289 26.50 10.96 21.25
C PRO A 289 25.35 10.11 20.70
N ILE A 290 25.55 8.80 20.50
CA ILE A 290 24.47 7.87 20.13
C ILE A 290 23.46 7.72 21.26
N ILE A 291 23.93 7.70 22.51
CA ILE A 291 23.03 7.85 23.66
C ILE A 291 22.72 9.34 23.79
N ALA A 292 21.50 9.72 23.41
CA ALA A 292 21.04 11.10 23.48
C ALA A 292 21.21 11.68 24.89
N HIS A 293 21.41 12.99 25.00
CA HIS A 293 21.82 13.64 26.27
C HIS A 293 20.89 13.34 27.46
N LYS A 294 19.59 13.15 27.23
CA LYS A 294 18.58 12.86 28.26
C LYS A 294 18.30 11.37 28.44
N GLU A 295 18.84 10.53 27.57
CA GLU A 295 18.66 9.09 27.59
C GLU A 295 19.81 8.42 28.34
N HIS A 296 19.55 7.23 28.86
CA HIS A 296 20.56 6.40 29.49
C HIS A 296 20.92 5.17 28.64
N THR A 297 20.09 4.83 27.66
CA THR A 297 20.27 3.66 26.81
C THR A 297 20.09 4.03 25.34
N ALA A 298 20.70 3.26 24.46
CA ALA A 298 20.45 3.31 23.03
C ALA A 298 20.57 1.89 22.47
N ALA A 299 19.71 1.53 21.52
CA ALA A 299 19.75 0.25 20.85
C ALA A 299 19.84 0.42 19.34
N GLY A 300 20.33 -0.61 18.66
CA GLY A 300 20.44 -0.67 17.22
C GLY A 300 20.76 -2.10 16.78
N TRP A 301 20.78 -2.33 15.48
CA TRP A 301 21.12 -3.63 14.93
C TRP A 301 21.85 -3.50 13.59
N PHE A 302 22.51 -4.57 13.17
CA PHE A 302 23.12 -4.73 11.85
C PHE A 302 23.11 -6.22 11.50
N GLY A 303 22.65 -6.57 10.29
CA GLY A 303 22.44 -7.96 9.92
C GLY A 303 21.62 -8.73 10.96
N GLN A 304 22.16 -9.85 11.45
CA GLN A 304 21.58 -10.69 12.51
C GLN A 304 22.08 -10.37 13.93
N THR A 305 22.67 -9.19 14.12
CA THR A 305 23.19 -8.75 15.42
C THR A 305 22.44 -7.52 15.91
N ASP A 306 21.79 -7.62 17.06
CA ASP A 306 21.26 -6.48 17.82
C ASP A 306 22.19 -6.15 18.99
N PHE A 307 22.15 -4.90 19.43
CA PHE A 307 22.89 -4.47 20.59
C PHE A 307 22.16 -3.36 21.35
N SER A 308 22.49 -3.24 22.63
CA SER A 308 22.12 -2.09 23.45
C SER A 308 23.31 -1.56 24.25
N LEU A 309 23.45 -0.24 24.24
CA LEU A 309 24.41 0.53 25.02
C LEU A 309 23.69 1.03 26.28
N CYS A 310 24.33 0.88 27.43
CA CYS A 310 23.83 1.37 28.71
C CYS A 310 24.87 2.27 29.37
N ARG A 311 24.47 3.51 29.65
CA ARG A 311 25.20 4.39 30.56
C ARG A 311 24.78 4.09 31.98
N GLN A 312 25.73 4.16 32.90
CA GLN A 312 25.43 4.02 34.31
C GLN A 312 24.32 4.97 34.77
N HIS A 313 23.28 4.42 35.37
CA HIS A 313 22.14 5.14 35.94
C HIS A 313 21.39 4.27 36.95
N VAL A 314 20.38 4.84 37.60
CA VAL A 314 19.38 4.09 38.35
C VAL A 314 18.11 4.17 37.54
N ASP A 315 17.55 3.01 37.17
CA ASP A 315 16.34 2.96 36.36
C ASP A 315 15.07 3.34 37.16
N ALA A 316 13.93 3.39 36.49
CA ALA A 316 12.65 3.78 37.10
C ALA A 316 12.20 2.84 38.24
N ASP A 317 12.71 1.60 38.26
CA ASP A 317 12.42 0.61 39.29
C ASP A 317 13.35 0.71 40.51
N GLY A 318 14.37 1.58 40.43
CA GLY A 318 15.37 1.78 41.48
C GLY A 318 16.58 0.87 41.36
N ASP A 319 16.71 0.11 40.27
CA ASP A 319 17.81 -0.81 40.06
C ASP A 319 19.02 -0.08 39.47
N ALA A 320 20.19 -0.33 40.04
CA ALA A 320 21.45 0.22 39.54
C ALA A 320 21.85 -0.48 38.24
N ARG A 321 22.15 0.31 37.21
CA ARG A 321 22.65 -0.14 35.91
C ARG A 321 24.10 0.29 35.73
N ASP A 322 24.95 -0.62 35.28
CA ASP A 322 26.36 -0.35 34.99
C ASP A 322 26.56 0.26 33.60
N ASN A 323 27.79 0.72 33.33
CA ASN A 323 28.23 1.01 31.98
C ASN A 323 28.43 -0.33 31.25
N SER A 324 27.50 -0.68 30.37
CA SER A 324 27.48 -1.99 29.72
C SER A 324 27.06 -1.93 28.26
N VAL A 325 27.41 -2.99 27.53
CA VAL A 325 26.98 -3.28 26.18
C VAL A 325 26.45 -4.71 26.17
N PHE A 326 25.20 -4.86 25.79
CA PHE A 326 24.59 -6.16 25.52
C PHE A 326 24.54 -6.36 24.01
N ILE A 327 24.92 -7.54 23.54
CA ILE A 327 24.95 -7.87 22.12
C ILE A 327 24.33 -9.24 21.94
N THR A 328 23.37 -9.36 21.04
CA THR A 328 22.80 -10.66 20.66
C THR A 328 23.08 -10.93 19.19
N VAL A 329 23.70 -12.07 18.91
CA VAL A 329 23.77 -12.68 17.59
C VAL A 329 22.65 -13.70 17.55
N TRP A 330 21.61 -13.40 16.77
CA TRP A 330 20.31 -14.03 16.90
C TRP A 330 20.37 -15.55 17.03
N LYS A 331 19.74 -16.06 18.10
CA LYS A 331 19.62 -17.49 18.42
C LYS A 331 20.94 -18.28 18.28
N GLN A 332 22.07 -17.61 18.40
CA GLN A 332 23.41 -18.20 18.40
C GLN A 332 24.13 -17.84 19.70
N TRP A 333 24.23 -16.56 20.02
CA TRP A 333 25.01 -16.05 21.15
C TRP A 333 24.40 -14.79 21.74
N ASP A 334 24.33 -14.72 23.07
CA ASP A 334 24.22 -13.44 23.77
C ASP A 334 25.53 -13.12 24.50
N PHE A 335 25.89 -11.84 24.50
CA PHE A 335 27.07 -11.31 25.17
C PHE A 335 26.67 -10.15 26.09
N TYR A 336 27.22 -10.16 27.30
CA TYR A 336 27.11 -9.05 28.24
C TYR A 336 28.51 -8.55 28.61
N LEU A 337 28.78 -7.30 28.28
CA LEU A 337 30.08 -6.66 28.43
C LEU A 337 29.89 -5.46 29.37
N ALA A 338 30.57 -5.41 30.52
CA ALA A 338 30.43 -4.30 31.46
C ALA A 338 31.77 -3.87 32.06
N VAL A 339 31.85 -2.59 32.45
CA VAL A 339 32.99 -2.07 33.22
C VAL A 339 32.66 -2.11 34.71
N ASP A 340 33.50 -2.79 35.48
CA ASP A 340 33.32 -2.96 36.93
C ASP A 340 33.55 -1.65 37.68
N HIS A 341 32.65 -1.34 38.62
CA HIS A 341 32.84 -0.25 39.59
C HIS A 341 33.21 -0.79 41.00
N PRO A 342 34.23 -0.22 41.68
CA PRO A 342 34.65 -0.65 43.02
C PRO A 342 33.59 -0.48 44.14
N GLU A 343 32.54 0.30 43.88
CA GLU A 343 31.52 0.73 44.87
C GLU A 343 30.53 -0.41 45.23
N HIS A 344 30.44 -1.50 44.45
CA HIS A 344 29.60 -2.66 44.79
C HIS A 344 30.18 -3.57 45.89
N ARG A 345 31.22 -3.14 46.62
CA ARG A 345 31.62 -3.74 47.90
C ARG A 345 31.02 -2.96 49.08
N ARG A 346 29.81 -3.34 49.50
CA ARG A 346 29.23 -3.35 50.89
C ARG A 346 27.70 -3.23 50.81
N GLY A 347 26.87 -3.99 51.54
CA GLY A 347 27.11 -4.96 52.58
C GLY A 347 25.85 -5.79 52.89
N LEU A 348 26.00 -6.78 53.76
CA LEU A 348 25.00 -7.81 54.16
C LEU A 348 23.61 -7.31 54.59
N LEU A 349 23.37 -6.01 54.69
CA LEU A 349 22.07 -5.41 55.03
C LEU A 349 21.22 -5.02 53.81
N GLY A 350 21.82 -4.86 52.62
CA GLY A 350 21.08 -4.50 51.39
C GLY A 350 20.29 -5.66 50.78
N THR A 351 20.80 -6.89 50.94
CA THR A 351 20.17 -8.12 50.43
C THR A 351 18.86 -8.48 51.14
N ALA A 352 18.70 -8.09 52.41
CA ALA A 352 17.48 -8.32 53.18
C ALA A 352 16.32 -7.39 52.77
N LEU A 353 16.62 -6.16 52.35
CA LEU A 353 15.62 -5.18 51.91
C LEU A 353 15.13 -5.44 50.48
N ALA A 354 16.02 -5.89 49.57
CA ALA A 354 15.65 -6.31 48.22
C ALA A 354 14.78 -7.60 48.23
N ALA A 355 15.06 -8.55 49.12
CA ALA A 355 14.25 -9.76 49.28
C ALA A 355 12.83 -9.47 49.82
N LEU A 356 12.68 -8.45 50.67
CA LEU A 356 11.37 -8.01 51.20
C LEU A 356 10.56 -7.20 50.19
N GLN A 357 11.20 -6.41 49.32
CA GLN A 357 10.52 -5.70 48.24
C GLN A 357 10.08 -6.61 47.08
N GLY A 358 10.82 -7.69 46.80
CA GLY A 358 10.49 -8.67 45.76
C GLY A 358 9.25 -9.54 46.05
N VAL A 359 8.90 -9.73 47.32
CA VAL A 359 7.70 -10.51 47.72
C VAL A 359 6.41 -9.67 47.61
N LEU A 360 6.50 -8.34 47.74
CA LEU A 360 5.35 -7.43 47.73
C LEU A 360 4.95 -6.93 46.33
N LYS A 361 5.80 -7.08 45.30
CA LYS A 361 5.55 -6.57 43.93
C LYS A 361 5.08 -7.62 42.90
N ARG A 362 4.74 -8.85 43.32
CA ARG A 362 4.22 -9.90 42.40
C ARG A 362 2.84 -9.62 41.77
N GLY A 363 2.19 -8.49 42.09
CA GLY A 363 0.83 -8.15 41.66
C GLY A 363 0.69 -7.07 40.57
N ARG A 364 1.77 -6.50 40.05
CA ARG A 364 1.71 -5.53 38.93
C ARG A 364 2.85 -5.79 37.95
N ARG A 365 2.65 -6.74 37.03
CA ARG A 365 3.49 -6.85 35.83
C ARG A 365 2.96 -5.84 34.82
N HIS A 366 3.57 -4.67 34.75
CA HIS A 366 3.61 -3.96 33.47
C HIS A 366 4.54 -4.75 32.54
N PRO A 367 4.22 -4.88 31.24
CA PRO A 367 5.16 -5.45 30.29
C PRO A 367 6.45 -4.61 30.31
N PRO A 368 7.64 -5.23 30.37
CA PRO A 368 8.89 -4.49 30.30
C PRO A 368 8.99 -3.74 28.97
N SER A 369 9.48 -2.50 29.02
CA SER A 369 9.77 -1.72 27.82
C SER A 369 10.86 -2.44 27.00
N PRO A 370 10.69 -2.64 25.68
CA PRO A 370 11.60 -3.43 24.84
C PRO A 370 13.02 -2.82 24.68
N SER A 371 13.26 -1.63 25.22
CA SER A 371 14.53 -0.89 25.09
C SER A 371 15.38 -0.84 26.38
N ALA A 372 14.97 -1.53 27.45
CA ALA A 372 15.76 -1.63 28.66
C ALA A 372 16.77 -2.80 28.53
N PRO A 373 18.10 -2.55 28.57
CA PRO A 373 19.10 -3.62 28.58
C PRO A 373 18.84 -4.54 29.77
N PRO A 374 19.10 -5.86 29.68
CA PRO A 374 18.94 -6.75 30.82
C PRO A 374 19.87 -6.33 31.98
N SER A 375 19.38 -6.41 33.21
CA SER A 375 20.21 -6.22 34.41
C SER A 375 21.21 -7.38 34.54
N MET A 376 22.31 -7.17 35.26
CA MET A 376 23.31 -8.21 35.53
C MET A 376 22.61 -9.52 35.92
N PRO A 377 22.78 -10.62 35.15
CA PRO A 377 22.00 -11.84 35.38
C PRO A 377 22.21 -12.39 36.79
N SER A 378 21.12 -12.62 37.55
CA SER A 378 21.19 -12.98 38.98
C SER A 378 21.92 -14.30 39.25
N THR A 379 22.01 -15.19 38.25
CA THR A 379 22.73 -16.48 38.30
C THR A 379 24.22 -16.36 37.93
N ALA A 380 24.66 -15.22 37.37
CA ALA A 380 26.03 -15.00 36.89
C ALA A 380 26.97 -14.39 37.95
N SER A 381 26.43 -13.87 39.07
CA SER A 381 27.24 -13.22 40.12
C SER A 381 28.28 -14.14 40.78
N THR A 382 28.15 -15.46 40.66
CA THR A 382 29.10 -16.46 41.19
C THR A 382 30.04 -17.05 40.13
N LYS A 383 29.88 -16.72 38.84
CA LYS A 383 30.63 -17.29 37.71
C LYS A 383 31.36 -16.25 36.84
N ALA A 384 31.27 -14.96 37.14
CA ALA A 384 31.96 -13.92 36.38
C ALA A 384 33.49 -14.13 36.39
N ALA A 385 34.11 -14.21 35.21
CA ALA A 385 35.55 -14.11 35.09
C ALA A 385 35.95 -12.64 34.97
N PHE A 386 36.88 -12.23 35.82
CA PHE A 386 37.43 -10.89 35.82
C PHE A 386 38.62 -10.83 34.86
N ALA A 387 38.44 -10.20 33.70
CA ALA A 387 39.53 -9.88 32.78
C ALA A 387 39.94 -8.41 32.97
N GLY A 388 40.61 -8.12 34.09
CA GLY A 388 40.92 -6.73 34.48
C GLY A 388 39.69 -5.98 34.99
N PRO A 389 39.41 -4.72 34.58
CA PRO A 389 38.24 -3.95 35.00
C PRO A 389 36.94 -4.30 34.25
N LEU A 390 36.90 -5.44 33.55
CA LEU A 390 35.77 -5.86 32.71
C LEU A 390 35.10 -7.12 33.25
N THR A 391 33.78 -7.12 33.24
CA THR A 391 32.93 -8.31 33.35
C THR A 391 32.49 -8.71 31.93
N LEU A 392 32.87 -9.91 31.50
CA LEU A 392 32.56 -10.47 30.18
C LEU A 392 31.81 -11.79 30.33
N LEU A 393 30.57 -11.84 29.86
CA LEU A 393 29.71 -13.02 29.93
C LEU A 393 29.17 -13.36 28.55
N TYR A 394 28.95 -14.66 28.31
CA TYR A 394 28.25 -15.14 27.13
C TYR A 394 27.28 -16.27 27.47
N ARG A 395 26.28 -16.51 26.62
CA ARG A 395 25.51 -17.76 26.61
C ARG A 395 25.24 -18.23 25.19
N PRO A 396 25.44 -19.54 24.87
CA PRO A 396 25.03 -20.11 23.60
C PRO A 396 23.53 -20.39 23.57
N TYR A 397 22.97 -20.51 22.38
CA TYR A 397 21.61 -21.02 22.17
C TYR A 397 21.61 -22.49 21.77
N HIS A 398 20.57 -23.21 22.18
CA HIS A 398 20.32 -24.59 21.80
C HIS A 398 18.85 -24.75 21.40
N GLN A 399 18.59 -25.13 20.14
CA GLN A 399 17.22 -25.28 19.61
C GLN A 399 16.36 -24.02 19.82
N GLY A 400 16.95 -22.83 19.63
CA GLY A 400 16.24 -21.55 19.76
C GLY A 400 16.10 -21.02 21.19
N GLU A 401 16.45 -21.81 22.21
CA GLU A 401 16.39 -21.40 23.61
C GLU A 401 17.77 -20.96 24.14
N PRO A 402 17.84 -19.88 24.94
CA PRO A 402 19.10 -19.41 25.52
C PRO A 402 19.57 -20.37 26.63
N GLY A 403 20.83 -20.78 26.56
CA GLY A 403 21.50 -21.57 27.60
C GLY A 403 21.91 -20.75 28.83
N ASP A 404 22.68 -21.39 29.72
CA ASP A 404 23.20 -20.75 30.93
C ASP A 404 24.32 -19.73 30.61
N TRP A 405 24.33 -18.62 31.36
CA TRP A 405 25.41 -17.64 31.34
C TRP A 405 26.74 -18.23 31.83
N GLN A 406 27.80 -17.96 31.07
CA GLN A 406 29.17 -18.42 31.27
C GLN A 406 30.16 -17.25 31.17
N ALA A 407 31.33 -17.40 31.78
CA ALA A 407 32.41 -16.44 31.66
C ALA A 407 33.05 -16.49 30.27
N LEU A 408 33.19 -15.34 29.61
CA LEU A 408 33.90 -15.23 28.35
C LEU A 408 35.38 -14.93 28.60
N LEU A 409 36.25 -15.93 28.36
CA LEU A 409 37.68 -15.84 28.63
C LEU A 409 38.50 -15.53 27.36
N PRO A 410 39.62 -14.79 27.45
CA PRO A 410 40.54 -14.63 26.33
C PRO A 410 41.06 -15.98 25.79
N PRO A 411 41.47 -16.06 24.50
CA PRO A 411 41.85 -17.32 23.84
C PRO A 411 42.96 -18.08 24.58
N ASP A 412 43.92 -17.33 25.15
CA ASP A 412 45.08 -17.87 25.85
C ASP A 412 44.74 -18.46 27.24
N ALA A 413 43.55 -18.17 27.77
CA ALA A 413 43.11 -18.52 29.11
C ALA A 413 41.99 -19.58 29.14
N ALA A 414 41.54 -20.06 27.98
CA ALA A 414 40.36 -20.91 27.85
C ALA A 414 40.69 -22.37 27.50
N GLU A 415 40.23 -23.32 28.32
CA GLU A 415 40.41 -24.76 28.08
C GLU A 415 39.26 -25.41 27.27
N ALA A 416 38.13 -24.70 27.06
CA ALA A 416 36.93 -25.23 26.44
C ALA A 416 36.75 -24.79 24.97
N PRO A 417 36.44 -25.70 24.02
CA PRO A 417 36.29 -25.38 22.59
C PRO A 417 35.18 -24.37 22.29
N GLY A 418 34.10 -24.36 23.08
CA GLY A 418 32.98 -23.43 22.91
C GLY A 418 33.35 -21.97 23.21
N ASN A 419 34.31 -21.73 24.12
CA ASN A 419 34.74 -20.37 24.47
C ASN A 419 35.53 -19.70 23.33
N ALA A 420 36.34 -20.46 22.58
CA ALA A 420 37.09 -19.90 21.45
C ALA A 420 36.17 -19.40 20.33
N GLN A 421 35.11 -20.16 20.03
CA GLN A 421 34.08 -19.75 19.06
C GLN A 421 33.28 -18.55 19.55
N ALA A 422 32.84 -18.57 20.81
CA ALA A 422 32.14 -17.45 21.43
C ALA A 422 33.01 -16.18 21.44
N TRP A 423 34.31 -16.30 21.72
CA TRP A 423 35.24 -15.18 21.70
C TRP A 423 35.39 -14.57 20.31
N GLN A 424 35.56 -15.40 19.27
CA GLN A 424 35.62 -14.94 17.89
C GLN A 424 34.31 -14.25 17.47
N ALA A 425 33.16 -14.83 17.81
CA ALA A 425 31.85 -14.24 17.52
C ALA A 425 31.66 -12.91 18.26
N CYS A 426 32.04 -12.83 19.54
CA CYS A 426 32.00 -11.60 20.32
C CYS A 426 32.90 -10.52 19.74
N GLN A 427 34.11 -10.85 19.30
CA GLN A 427 35.02 -9.89 18.66
C GLN A 427 34.44 -9.33 17.36
N GLN A 428 33.85 -10.20 16.54
CA GLN A 428 33.20 -9.78 15.30
C GLN A 428 32.00 -8.86 15.57
N ALA A 429 31.13 -9.26 16.50
CA ALA A 429 29.96 -8.47 16.86
C ALA A 429 30.36 -7.12 17.51
N TRP A 430 31.40 -7.12 18.36
CA TRP A 430 31.97 -5.91 18.95
C TRP A 430 32.50 -4.93 17.89
N ARG A 431 33.20 -5.42 16.86
CA ARG A 431 33.64 -4.57 15.74
C ARG A 431 32.47 -3.90 15.03
N GLY A 432 31.37 -4.63 14.80
CA GLY A 432 30.15 -4.05 14.23
C GLY A 432 29.55 -2.94 15.12
N VAL A 433 29.53 -3.14 16.45
CA VAL A 433 29.11 -2.09 17.39
C VAL A 433 30.03 -0.87 17.31
N LEU A 434 31.34 -1.07 17.26
CA LEU A 434 32.30 0.03 17.11
C LEU A 434 32.09 0.81 15.81
N ASP A 435 31.85 0.12 14.69
CA ASP A 435 31.61 0.72 13.39
C ASP A 435 30.31 1.53 13.38
N TYR A 436 29.21 0.95 13.87
CA TYR A 436 27.94 1.65 14.08
C TYR A 436 28.14 2.92 14.93
N VAL A 437 28.93 2.81 16.02
CA VAL A 437 29.22 3.95 16.89
C VAL A 437 30.06 5.04 16.21
N ARG A 438 31.07 4.64 15.43
CA ARG A 438 31.89 5.57 14.63
C ARG A 438 31.03 6.34 13.65
N LYS A 439 30.25 5.64 12.82
CA LYS A 439 29.38 6.25 11.81
C LYS A 439 28.30 7.13 12.43
N GLY A 440 27.63 6.68 13.49
CA GLY A 440 26.63 7.49 14.18
C GLY A 440 27.21 8.73 14.86
N THR A 441 28.42 8.64 15.42
CA THR A 441 29.14 9.80 15.96
C THR A 441 29.56 10.77 14.85
N ALA A 442 29.94 10.27 13.67
CA ALA A 442 30.30 11.09 12.52
C ALA A 442 29.08 11.89 12.05
N GLN A 443 27.91 11.23 11.92
CA GLN A 443 26.64 11.87 11.64
C GLN A 443 26.35 12.97 12.67
N ALA A 444 26.42 12.66 13.97
CA ALA A 444 26.14 13.64 15.02
C ALA A 444 27.06 14.88 14.94
N ARG A 445 28.37 14.69 14.71
CA ARG A 445 29.33 15.80 14.55
C ARG A 445 29.05 16.64 13.30
N ALA A 446 28.58 16.02 12.22
CA ALA A 446 28.20 16.68 10.98
C ALA A 446 26.74 17.20 10.95
N ARG A 447 26.01 17.12 12.08
CA ARG A 447 24.58 17.50 12.20
C ARG A 447 23.63 16.65 11.35
N TYR A 448 23.87 15.35 11.33
CA TYR A 448 23.02 14.30 10.74
C TYR A 448 22.69 14.51 9.24
N PRO A 449 23.70 14.61 8.36
CA PRO A 449 23.46 14.85 6.93
C PRO A 449 22.61 13.77 6.25
N LEU A 450 22.77 12.48 6.60
CA LEU A 450 21.91 11.42 6.04
C LEU A 450 20.45 11.55 6.49
N TRP A 451 20.22 11.94 7.75
CA TRP A 451 18.88 12.20 8.26
C TRP A 451 18.23 13.38 7.54
N ALA A 452 18.98 14.47 7.34
CA ALA A 452 18.50 15.62 6.58
C ALA A 452 18.17 15.24 5.13
N GLN A 453 19.01 14.42 4.48
CA GLN A 453 18.74 13.90 3.14
C GLN A 453 17.48 13.02 3.10
N LEU A 454 17.31 12.13 4.09
CA LEU A 454 16.11 11.30 4.23
C LEU A 454 14.85 12.17 4.35
N GLN A 455 14.85 13.18 5.22
CA GLN A 455 13.71 14.08 5.39
C GLN A 455 13.42 14.91 4.13
N ALA A 456 14.44 15.27 3.36
CA ALA A 456 14.27 16.00 2.11
C ALA A 456 13.72 15.13 0.98
N GLU A 457 14.11 13.85 0.93
CA GLU A 457 13.69 12.92 -0.12
C GLU A 457 12.37 12.21 0.17
N ILE A 458 12.12 11.85 1.43
CA ILE A 458 10.94 11.10 1.86
C ILE A 458 9.96 12.08 2.52
N THR A 459 9.20 12.75 1.66
CA THR A 459 8.18 13.71 2.09
C THR A 459 6.79 13.04 2.12
N PRO A 460 5.83 13.60 2.90
CA PRO A 460 4.43 13.21 2.83
C PRO A 460 3.89 13.09 1.40
N ALA A 461 4.12 14.11 0.57
CA ALA A 461 3.65 14.18 -0.81
C ALA A 461 4.27 13.07 -1.68
N ARG A 462 5.55 12.73 -1.46
CA ARG A 462 6.18 11.64 -2.22
C ARG A 462 5.64 10.28 -1.81
N LEU A 463 5.42 10.03 -0.51
CA LEU A 463 4.82 8.79 -0.05
C LEU A 463 3.38 8.64 -0.56
N GLU A 464 2.61 9.71 -0.53
CA GLU A 464 1.27 9.74 -1.13
C GLU A 464 1.32 9.41 -2.62
N ALA A 465 2.22 10.03 -3.39
CA ALA A 465 2.38 9.75 -4.82
C ALA A 465 2.77 8.29 -5.12
N LEU A 466 3.67 7.70 -4.30
CA LEU A 466 4.09 6.31 -4.46
C LEU A 466 2.99 5.30 -4.14
N THR A 467 2.08 5.66 -3.24
CA THR A 467 1.10 4.72 -2.69
C THR A 467 -0.31 4.92 -3.26
N SER A 468 -0.63 6.05 -3.88
CA SER A 468 -2.00 6.34 -4.36
C SER A 468 -2.28 5.87 -5.79
N GLY A 469 -1.31 5.21 -6.44
CA GLY A 469 -1.49 4.66 -7.79
C GLY A 469 -2.29 3.35 -7.82
N PRO A 470 -2.85 2.97 -8.99
CA PRO A 470 -3.65 1.74 -9.19
C PRO A 470 -3.00 0.46 -8.67
N LEU A 471 -1.67 0.40 -8.70
CA LEU A 471 -0.89 -0.72 -8.16
C LEU A 471 -1.27 -1.05 -6.70
N PHE A 472 -1.47 -0.04 -5.85
CA PHE A 472 -1.79 -0.21 -4.42
C PHE A 472 -3.22 0.20 -4.03
N THR A 473 -3.98 0.79 -4.96
CA THR A 473 -5.40 1.07 -4.74
C THR A 473 -6.32 0.03 -5.36
N GLU A 474 -5.81 -0.79 -6.30
CA GLU A 474 -6.60 -1.78 -7.03
C GLU A 474 -6.01 -3.20 -7.00
N HIS A 475 -4.71 -3.36 -7.23
CA HIS A 475 -4.07 -4.69 -7.28
C HIS A 475 -3.65 -5.18 -5.90
N TYR A 476 -2.86 -4.36 -5.19
CA TYR A 476 -2.39 -4.62 -3.84
C TYR A 476 -3.10 -3.69 -2.85
N ASN A 477 -4.42 -3.86 -2.75
CA ASN A 477 -5.32 -2.92 -2.09
C ASN A 477 -5.82 -3.35 -0.70
N ASP A 478 -5.38 -4.50 -0.18
CA ASP A 478 -5.74 -4.98 1.14
C ASP A 478 -4.48 -5.33 1.94
N TRP A 479 -4.19 -4.51 2.94
CA TRP A 479 -3.01 -4.64 3.80
C TRP A 479 -3.02 -5.89 4.68
N TRP A 480 -4.20 -6.44 4.99
CA TRP A 480 -4.37 -7.59 5.87
C TRP A 480 -4.51 -8.91 5.10
N ASP A 481 -4.64 -8.86 3.78
CA ASP A 481 -4.60 -10.02 2.90
C ASP A 481 -3.16 -10.29 2.45
N GLY A 482 -2.65 -11.51 2.70
CA GLY A 482 -1.29 -11.91 2.34
C GLY A 482 -0.97 -11.87 0.84
N GLU A 483 -1.97 -11.96 -0.03
CA GLU A 483 -1.81 -11.91 -1.48
C GLU A 483 -2.00 -10.50 -2.05
N LYS A 484 -2.65 -9.60 -1.31
CA LYS A 484 -3.00 -8.23 -1.74
C LYS A 484 -2.32 -7.11 -0.94
N ASN A 485 -1.42 -7.42 -0.01
CA ASN A 485 -0.74 -6.41 0.80
C ASN A 485 0.54 -5.84 0.17
N GLY A 486 1.01 -6.41 -0.94
CA GLY A 486 2.21 -5.98 -1.63
C GLY A 486 2.80 -7.05 -2.54
N PHE A 487 4.03 -6.84 -3.01
CA PHE A 487 4.70 -7.76 -3.91
C PHE A 487 6.20 -7.84 -3.69
N TRP A 488 6.78 -8.96 -4.11
CA TRP A 488 8.23 -9.15 -4.20
C TRP A 488 8.79 -8.64 -5.54
N ALA A 489 9.84 -7.84 -5.46
CA ALA A 489 10.73 -7.43 -6.55
C ALA A 489 12.14 -7.94 -6.21
N GLY A 490 12.46 -9.14 -6.69
CA GLY A 490 13.67 -9.84 -6.30
C GLY A 490 13.71 -10.14 -4.80
N GLN A 491 14.69 -9.58 -4.09
CA GLN A 491 14.87 -9.72 -2.64
C GLN A 491 14.13 -8.64 -1.82
N LEU A 492 13.46 -7.69 -2.49
CA LEU A 492 12.75 -6.58 -1.84
C LEU A 492 11.25 -6.79 -1.94
N TRP A 493 10.58 -6.89 -0.80
CA TRP A 493 9.13 -6.82 -0.69
C TRP A 493 8.67 -5.37 -0.52
N ILE A 494 7.64 -4.98 -1.26
CA ILE A 494 7.09 -3.61 -1.32
C ILE A 494 5.58 -3.69 -1.10
N GLY A 495 5.06 -2.95 -0.12
CA GLY A 495 3.63 -2.86 0.15
C GLY A 495 3.20 -1.49 0.65
N ALA A 496 1.93 -1.18 0.48
CA ALA A 496 1.35 0.09 0.91
C ALA A 496 -0.04 -0.12 1.53
N ARG A 497 -0.36 0.69 2.54
CA ARG A 497 -1.68 0.75 3.17
C ARG A 497 -2.31 2.10 2.86
N GLN A 498 -3.54 2.09 2.36
CA GLN A 498 -4.35 3.30 2.27
C GLN A 498 -4.98 3.64 3.63
N PRO A 499 -5.30 4.92 3.89
CA PRO A 499 -6.09 5.29 5.07
C PRO A 499 -7.40 4.50 5.10
N CYS A 500 -7.66 3.79 6.20
CA CYS A 500 -8.85 2.96 6.33
C CYS A 500 -9.23 2.74 7.80
N LEU A 501 -10.40 2.14 8.03
CA LEU A 501 -10.81 1.64 9.34
C LEU A 501 -10.64 0.12 9.34
N HIS A 502 -9.95 -0.44 10.33
CA HIS A 502 -9.81 -1.89 10.49
C HIS A 502 -10.07 -2.26 11.94
N GLU A 503 -10.98 -3.22 12.16
CA GLU A 503 -11.48 -3.60 13.50
C GLU A 503 -11.98 -2.42 14.35
N GLY A 504 -12.50 -1.36 13.71
CA GLY A 504 -13.01 -0.17 14.40
C GLY A 504 -11.94 0.87 14.76
N GLU A 505 -10.66 0.61 14.48
CA GLU A 505 -9.57 1.55 14.70
C GLU A 505 -9.15 2.23 13.39
N PRO A 506 -8.93 3.56 13.38
CA PRO A 506 -8.46 4.28 12.20
C PRO A 506 -6.97 4.02 11.98
N TRP A 507 -6.62 3.57 10.78
CA TRP A 507 -5.25 3.36 10.35
C TRP A 507 -4.89 4.37 9.25
N GLY A 508 -3.82 5.12 9.48
CA GLY A 508 -3.29 6.06 8.49
C GLY A 508 -2.55 5.37 7.34
N ARG A 509 -2.17 6.16 6.34
CA ARG A 509 -1.38 5.69 5.20
C ARG A 509 -0.03 5.13 5.68
N ALA A 510 0.39 4.00 5.12
CA ALA A 510 1.70 3.41 5.40
C ALA A 510 2.39 2.90 4.13
N PHE A 511 3.70 2.93 4.13
CA PHE A 511 4.53 2.31 3.09
C PHE A 511 5.57 1.41 3.76
N LYS A 512 5.63 0.13 3.38
CA LYS A 512 6.51 -0.85 4.00
C LYS A 512 7.44 -1.48 2.96
N LEU A 513 8.70 -1.56 3.34
CA LEU A 513 9.76 -2.23 2.61
C LEU A 513 10.30 -3.35 3.49
N SER A 514 10.38 -4.58 2.98
CA SER A 514 10.84 -5.73 3.76
C SER A 514 11.78 -6.60 2.93
N TRP A 515 12.73 -7.27 3.57
CA TRP A 515 13.67 -8.15 2.89
C TRP A 515 14.15 -9.24 3.83
N GLN A 516 14.59 -10.36 3.26
CA GLN A 516 15.13 -11.47 4.04
C GLN A 516 16.44 -11.04 4.72
N ASN A 517 16.48 -11.16 6.04
CA ASN A 517 17.60 -10.85 6.89
C ASN A 517 17.94 -12.11 7.69
N GLY A 518 18.79 -12.97 7.13
CA GLY A 518 19.18 -14.25 7.73
C GLY A 518 18.23 -15.41 7.38
N GLU A 519 18.32 -16.47 8.16
CA GLU A 519 17.51 -17.69 8.03
C GLU A 519 16.72 -17.92 9.32
N ASP A 520 15.51 -18.48 9.19
CA ASP A 520 14.69 -18.86 10.34
C ASP A 520 15.39 -19.96 11.16
N GLY A 521 15.44 -19.76 12.46
CA GLY A 521 15.98 -20.70 13.42
C GLY A 521 14.92 -21.62 14.02
N PRO A 522 15.33 -22.67 14.76
CA PRO A 522 14.40 -23.51 15.48
C PRO A 522 13.49 -22.70 16.41
N GLY A 523 12.18 -22.92 16.32
CA GLY A 523 11.15 -22.26 17.12
C GLY A 523 10.74 -20.86 16.64
N ASP A 524 11.23 -20.40 15.49
CA ASP A 524 10.76 -19.16 14.87
C ASP A 524 9.40 -19.36 14.17
N PRO A 525 8.51 -18.33 14.17
CA PRO A 525 7.38 -18.29 13.25
C PRO A 525 7.84 -18.37 11.79
N PRO A 526 7.00 -18.87 10.87
CA PRO A 526 7.29 -18.80 9.44
C PRO A 526 7.58 -17.36 9.00
N ASP A 527 8.62 -17.17 8.19
CA ASP A 527 9.03 -15.89 7.60
C ASP A 527 9.47 -14.83 8.62
N ASP A 528 9.92 -15.23 9.81
CA ASP A 528 10.30 -14.29 10.87
C ASP A 528 11.63 -13.57 10.58
N ALA A 529 12.56 -14.23 9.87
CA ALA A 529 13.86 -13.69 9.44
C ALA A 529 13.75 -12.66 8.32
N HIS A 530 12.77 -11.74 8.42
CA HIS A 530 12.59 -10.61 7.53
C HIS A 530 12.67 -9.30 8.30
N ALA A 531 13.63 -8.46 7.91
CA ALA A 531 13.71 -7.09 8.40
C ALA A 531 12.71 -6.22 7.65
N ALA A 532 12.31 -5.10 8.25
CA ALA A 532 11.41 -4.16 7.61
C ALA A 532 11.67 -2.71 8.01
N TYR A 533 11.45 -1.81 7.05
CA TYR A 533 11.19 -0.40 7.26
C TYR A 533 9.71 -0.12 7.02
N GLN A 534 9.08 0.61 7.92
CA GLN A 534 7.71 1.07 7.77
C GLN A 534 7.68 2.59 7.90
N LEU A 535 7.04 3.25 6.94
CA LEU A 535 6.90 4.69 6.86
C LEU A 535 5.42 5.00 7.01
N ASP A 536 5.02 5.37 8.22
CA ASP A 536 3.64 5.77 8.50
C ASP A 536 3.49 7.28 8.29
N LEU A 537 2.42 7.65 7.59
CA LEU A 537 2.02 9.03 7.44
C LEU A 537 1.11 9.39 8.63
N ASP A 538 1.62 10.22 9.53
CA ASP A 538 0.79 10.85 10.55
C ASP A 538 0.05 12.01 9.89
N GLU A 539 -1.18 11.73 9.46
CA GLU A 539 -2.16 12.72 9.00
C GLU A 539 -2.69 13.48 10.21
N ALA A 540 -1.81 14.23 10.87
CA ALA A 540 -2.12 14.97 12.08
C ALA A 540 -3.36 15.85 11.87
N ARG A 541 -4.40 15.62 12.68
CA ARG A 541 -5.64 16.41 12.68
C ARG A 541 -5.41 17.91 12.94
N GLU A 542 -4.26 18.26 13.54
CA GLU A 542 -3.74 19.63 13.64
C GLU A 542 -2.21 19.66 13.43
N GLY A 543 -1.76 20.12 12.26
CA GLY A 543 -0.33 20.30 11.92
C GLY A 543 0.03 19.87 10.50
N PRO A 544 1.24 20.19 9.99
CA PRO A 544 1.70 19.65 8.72
C PRO A 544 1.90 18.12 8.84
N PRO A 545 1.54 17.33 7.81
CA PRO A 545 1.70 15.88 7.84
C PRO A 545 3.17 15.50 8.06
N GLN A 546 3.41 14.48 8.87
CA GLN A 546 4.76 13.99 9.18
C GLN A 546 4.92 12.53 8.80
N VAL A 547 6.12 12.17 8.39
CA VAL A 547 6.49 10.78 8.11
C VAL A 547 7.19 10.22 9.34
N LEU A 548 6.59 9.22 9.97
CA LEU A 548 7.22 8.44 11.02
C LEU A 548 7.90 7.22 10.40
N VAL A 549 9.23 7.15 10.50
CA VAL A 549 10.01 6.02 10.01
C VAL A 549 10.31 5.08 11.16
N GLN A 550 9.83 3.85 11.04
CA GLN A 550 10.09 2.75 11.96
C GLN A 550 10.86 1.64 11.28
N TYR A 551 11.59 0.86 12.07
CA TYR A 551 12.40 -0.26 11.61
C TYR A 551 12.36 -1.41 12.60
N THR A 552 12.55 -2.61 12.09
CA THR A 552 12.64 -3.84 12.87
C THR A 552 13.61 -4.81 12.22
N GLN A 553 14.30 -5.61 13.02
CA GLN A 553 15.20 -6.64 12.52
C GLN A 553 14.42 -7.87 12.03
N ARG A 554 13.22 -8.11 12.60
CA ARG A 554 12.35 -9.28 12.36
C ARG A 554 10.88 -8.91 12.28
N GLN A 555 10.05 -9.77 11.69
CA GLN A 555 8.60 -9.51 11.59
C GLN A 555 7.88 -9.65 12.93
N SER A 556 8.28 -10.58 13.79
CA SER A 556 7.66 -10.80 15.11
C SER A 556 8.01 -9.72 16.13
N GLU A 557 9.06 -8.94 15.89
CA GLU A 557 9.53 -7.89 16.80
C GLU A 557 8.70 -6.62 16.73
N SER A 558 8.64 -5.91 17.86
CA SER A 558 8.04 -4.58 17.92
C SER A 558 8.88 -3.58 17.12
N ARG A 559 8.23 -2.83 16.23
CA ARG A 559 8.89 -1.79 15.43
C ARG A 559 9.33 -0.63 16.32
N SER A 560 10.57 -0.19 16.14
CA SER A 560 11.14 0.96 16.85
C SER A 560 11.29 2.16 15.91
N PRO A 561 11.26 3.41 16.39
CA PRO A 561 11.60 4.57 15.56
C PRO A 561 13.05 4.52 15.07
N LEU A 562 13.29 4.85 13.80
CA LEU A 562 14.63 4.89 13.22
C LEU A 562 15.43 6.10 13.76
N PRO A 563 16.55 5.91 14.48
CA PRO A 563 17.26 7.03 15.07
C PRO A 563 18.13 7.78 14.04
N PRO A 564 18.30 9.11 14.14
CA PRO A 564 19.11 9.91 13.21
C PRO A 564 20.59 9.52 13.11
N CYS A 565 21.11 8.77 14.08
CA CYS A 565 22.50 8.29 14.10
C CYS A 565 22.67 6.91 13.46
N ALA A 566 21.61 6.23 13.02
CA ALA A 566 21.68 4.93 12.35
C ALA A 566 22.12 5.05 10.88
N ALA A 567 23.36 5.46 10.66
CA ALA A 567 23.88 5.84 9.33
C ALA A 567 23.61 4.80 8.24
N ASP A 568 23.90 3.52 8.51
CA ASP A 568 23.73 2.45 7.51
C ASP A 568 22.26 2.19 7.20
N HIS A 569 21.38 2.22 8.22
CA HIS A 569 19.94 2.10 7.98
C HIS A 569 19.39 3.27 7.17
N LEU A 570 19.88 4.50 7.41
CA LEU A 570 19.46 5.68 6.66
C LEU A 570 19.91 5.59 5.19
N ALA A 571 21.17 5.22 4.95
CA ALA A 571 21.68 5.03 3.59
C ALA A 571 20.96 3.88 2.86
N ARG A 572 20.71 2.77 3.55
CA ARG A 572 19.93 1.64 3.03
C ARG A 572 18.51 2.07 2.68
N LEU A 573 17.79 2.74 3.57
CA LEU A 573 16.42 3.18 3.33
C LEU A 573 16.32 4.11 2.11
N LEU A 574 17.24 5.08 1.98
CA LEU A 574 17.33 5.94 0.79
C LEU A 574 17.48 5.13 -0.50
N ARG A 575 18.35 4.11 -0.49
CA ARG A 575 18.54 3.21 -1.63
C ARG A 575 17.27 2.40 -1.94
N LEU A 576 16.69 1.74 -0.93
CA LEU A 576 15.51 0.89 -1.10
C LEU A 576 14.28 1.67 -1.57
N VAL A 577 14.06 2.90 -1.10
CA VAL A 577 12.93 3.74 -1.57
C VAL A 577 13.09 4.10 -3.04
N ARG A 578 14.31 4.39 -3.51
CA ARG A 578 14.56 4.68 -4.94
C ARG A 578 14.36 3.44 -5.81
N GLN A 579 14.82 2.27 -5.35
CA GLN A 579 14.56 0.99 -6.04
C GLN A 579 13.05 0.69 -6.08
N ALA A 580 12.35 0.83 -4.95
CA ALA A 580 10.92 0.59 -4.87
C ALA A 580 10.13 1.52 -5.81
N GLN A 581 10.51 2.80 -5.89
CA GLN A 581 9.89 3.73 -6.83
C GLN A 581 10.02 3.25 -8.28
N ALA A 582 11.22 2.83 -8.72
CA ALA A 582 11.43 2.33 -10.08
C ALA A 582 10.58 1.08 -10.38
N HIS A 583 10.43 0.18 -9.40
CA HIS A 583 9.56 -1.00 -9.51
C HIS A 583 8.08 -0.65 -9.57
N ILE A 584 7.64 0.29 -8.74
CA ILE A 584 6.27 0.80 -8.74
C ILE A 584 5.96 1.44 -10.09
N GLU A 585 6.83 2.29 -10.62
CA GLU A 585 6.67 2.94 -11.92
C GLU A 585 6.63 1.93 -13.07
N SER A 586 7.56 0.97 -13.08
CA SER A 586 7.63 -0.09 -14.09
C SER A 586 6.38 -0.97 -14.08
N ARG A 587 5.95 -1.43 -12.90
CA ARG A 587 4.72 -2.23 -12.77
C ARG A 587 3.46 -1.43 -13.02
N SER A 588 3.40 -0.16 -12.61
CA SER A 588 2.26 0.71 -12.93
C SER A 588 2.17 0.93 -14.43
N THR A 589 3.31 1.08 -15.13
CA THR A 589 3.34 1.19 -16.60
C THR A 589 2.93 -0.13 -17.26
N ALA A 590 3.39 -1.27 -16.74
CA ALA A 590 2.98 -2.59 -17.23
C ALA A 590 1.48 -2.83 -16.99
N LEU A 591 0.98 -2.44 -15.81
CA LEU A 591 -0.42 -2.46 -15.46
C LEU A 591 -1.22 -1.56 -16.38
N GLN A 592 -0.77 -0.33 -16.68
CA GLN A 592 -1.35 0.60 -17.65
C GLN A 592 -1.27 0.11 -19.10
N ALA A 593 -0.23 -0.64 -19.45
CA ALA A 593 -0.10 -1.27 -20.76
C ALA A 593 -0.98 -2.53 -20.88
N SER A 594 -1.28 -3.18 -19.76
CA SER A 594 -2.32 -4.21 -19.64
C SER A 594 -3.69 -3.63 -19.29
N ASP A 595 -3.78 -2.33 -19.00
CA ASP A 595 -4.99 -1.61 -18.63
C ASP A 595 -5.74 -1.36 -19.94
N PRO A 596 -7.01 -1.79 -20.07
CA PRO A 596 -7.63 -1.97 -21.37
C PRO A 596 -8.13 -0.67 -22.02
N ALA A 597 -7.40 0.43 -21.85
CA ALA A 597 -7.46 1.55 -22.79
C ALA A 597 -7.03 1.12 -24.21
N ALA A 598 -6.36 -0.04 -24.34
CA ALA A 598 -6.00 -0.67 -25.60
C ALA A 598 -6.52 -2.12 -25.73
N ALA A 599 -7.67 -2.48 -25.15
CA ALA A 599 -8.42 -3.64 -25.66
C ALA A 599 -8.86 -3.34 -27.10
N PRO A 600 -8.76 -4.28 -28.06
CA PRO A 600 -9.29 -4.07 -29.40
C PRO A 600 -10.79 -3.80 -29.28
N ALA A 601 -11.20 -2.57 -29.58
CA ALA A 601 -12.61 -2.21 -29.61
C ALA A 601 -13.35 -3.16 -30.56
N LEU A 602 -14.41 -3.81 -30.07
CA LEU A 602 -15.30 -4.59 -30.93
C LEU A 602 -15.88 -3.63 -31.98
N PRO A 603 -15.57 -3.78 -33.27
CA PRO A 603 -15.97 -2.81 -34.27
C PRO A 603 -17.47 -2.96 -34.60
N LEU A 604 -18.19 -1.83 -34.69
CA LEU A 604 -19.50 -1.78 -35.33
C LEU A 604 -19.30 -1.84 -36.85
N LEU A 605 -19.78 -2.92 -37.49
CA LEU A 605 -19.68 -3.13 -38.94
C LEU A 605 -20.77 -2.37 -39.72
N ALA A 606 -21.87 -2.03 -39.05
CA ALA A 606 -22.92 -1.18 -39.59
C ALA A 606 -23.30 -0.10 -38.56
N THR A 607 -23.62 1.10 -39.05
CA THR A 607 -24.06 2.24 -38.23
C THR A 607 -25.43 2.73 -38.71
N PRO A 608 -26.22 3.37 -37.84
CA PRO A 608 -27.57 3.83 -38.20
C PRO A 608 -27.60 4.82 -39.37
N PRO A 609 -28.68 4.85 -40.18
CA PRO A 609 -29.90 4.05 -40.04
C PRO A 609 -29.70 2.59 -40.47
N LEU A 610 -30.15 1.65 -39.63
CA LEU A 610 -30.06 0.21 -39.90
C LEU A 610 -31.29 -0.25 -40.71
N PRO A 611 -31.15 -1.17 -41.69
CA PRO A 611 -32.29 -1.79 -42.35
C PRO A 611 -33.09 -2.72 -41.40
N ASP A 612 -34.42 -2.70 -41.47
CA ASP A 612 -35.37 -3.45 -40.61
C ASP A 612 -35.08 -4.98 -40.47
N GLN A 613 -34.31 -5.58 -41.39
CA GLN A 613 -33.97 -7.01 -41.40
C GLN A 613 -32.47 -7.30 -41.37
N LEU A 614 -31.63 -6.32 -41.05
CA LEU A 614 -30.19 -6.54 -40.93
C LEU A 614 -29.92 -7.49 -39.75
N PRO A 615 -29.22 -8.62 -39.94
CA PRO A 615 -28.92 -9.53 -38.84
C PRO A 615 -27.82 -8.95 -37.94
N ASP A 616 -27.83 -9.29 -36.64
CA ASP A 616 -26.85 -8.78 -35.67
C ASP A 616 -25.39 -9.11 -36.04
N THR A 617 -25.16 -10.20 -36.78
CA THR A 617 -23.82 -10.55 -37.27
C THR A 617 -23.25 -9.53 -38.26
N ASP A 618 -24.11 -8.82 -38.99
CA ASP A 618 -23.70 -7.76 -39.92
C ASP A 618 -23.56 -6.41 -39.20
N VAL A 619 -24.06 -6.31 -37.96
CA VAL A 619 -23.94 -5.12 -37.10
C VAL A 619 -22.68 -5.20 -36.22
N PHE A 620 -22.49 -6.31 -35.50
CA PHE A 620 -21.41 -6.49 -34.52
C PHE A 620 -20.22 -7.32 -35.04
N GLY A 621 -20.36 -7.93 -36.22
CA GLY A 621 -19.32 -8.78 -36.80
C GLY A 621 -19.11 -10.12 -36.06
N PRO A 622 -18.31 -11.04 -36.63
CA PRO A 622 -18.12 -12.37 -36.06
C PRO A 622 -17.49 -12.33 -34.65
N GLN A 623 -16.53 -11.43 -34.42
CA GLN A 623 -15.88 -11.27 -33.10
C GLN A 623 -16.84 -10.70 -32.05
N GLY A 624 -17.67 -9.71 -32.41
CA GLY A 624 -18.70 -9.18 -31.51
C GLY A 624 -19.76 -10.21 -31.18
N MET A 625 -20.13 -11.07 -32.15
CA MET A 625 -21.08 -12.16 -31.94
C MET A 625 -20.52 -13.27 -31.05
N GLU A 626 -19.23 -13.61 -31.18
CA GLU A 626 -18.54 -14.56 -30.30
C GLU A 626 -18.46 -14.02 -28.87
N CYS A 627 -18.05 -12.75 -28.71
CA CYS A 627 -18.03 -12.07 -27.42
C CYS A 627 -19.42 -12.03 -26.76
N SER A 628 -20.47 -11.69 -27.53
CA SER A 628 -21.86 -11.73 -27.06
C SER A 628 -22.28 -13.13 -26.61
N GLY A 629 -21.92 -14.17 -27.38
CA GLY A 629 -22.21 -15.56 -27.01
C GLY A 629 -21.61 -15.94 -25.67
N LEU A 630 -20.33 -15.63 -25.44
CA LEU A 630 -19.64 -15.85 -24.17
C LEU A 630 -20.27 -15.03 -23.03
N TRP A 631 -20.47 -13.73 -23.26
CA TRP A 631 -21.07 -12.82 -22.29
C TRP A 631 -22.44 -13.32 -21.81
N GLN A 632 -23.29 -13.76 -22.73
CA GLN A 632 -24.61 -14.29 -22.42
C GLN A 632 -24.55 -15.61 -21.66
N SER A 633 -23.75 -16.59 -22.13
CA SER A 633 -23.67 -17.90 -21.46
C SER A 633 -23.08 -17.79 -20.05
N GLN A 634 -21.99 -17.04 -19.92
CA GLN A 634 -21.31 -16.80 -18.65
C GLN A 634 -22.20 -16.05 -17.67
N GLY A 635 -22.92 -15.01 -18.13
CA GLY A 635 -23.85 -14.26 -17.29
C GLY A 635 -25.02 -15.12 -16.78
N GLN A 636 -25.63 -15.94 -17.64
CA GLN A 636 -26.72 -16.82 -17.23
C GLN A 636 -26.27 -17.88 -16.21
N ASP A 637 -25.10 -18.48 -16.43
CA ASP A 637 -24.54 -19.48 -15.52
C ASP A 637 -24.14 -18.86 -14.18
N TYR A 638 -23.55 -17.67 -14.21
CA TYR A 638 -23.23 -16.87 -13.03
C TYR A 638 -24.49 -16.58 -12.20
N VAL A 639 -25.50 -15.97 -12.81
CA VAL A 639 -26.77 -15.61 -12.15
C VAL A 639 -27.46 -16.85 -11.59
N ARG A 640 -27.46 -17.97 -12.32
CA ARG A 640 -28.02 -19.25 -11.84
C ARG A 640 -27.29 -19.74 -10.59
N THR A 641 -25.96 -19.66 -10.58
CA THR A 641 -25.11 -20.08 -9.46
C THR A 641 -25.33 -19.19 -8.25
N VAL A 642 -25.32 -17.87 -8.42
CA VAL A 642 -25.57 -16.90 -7.36
C VAL A 642 -26.98 -17.10 -6.79
N ARG A 643 -28.03 -17.19 -7.63
CA ARG A 643 -29.41 -17.47 -7.17
C ARG A 643 -29.52 -18.76 -6.36
N ALA A 644 -28.86 -19.84 -6.79
CA ALA A 644 -28.84 -21.10 -6.06
C ALA A 644 -28.13 -20.96 -4.70
N HIS A 645 -27.04 -20.19 -4.66
CA HIS A 645 -26.36 -19.83 -3.42
C HIS A 645 -27.30 -19.07 -2.48
N LEU A 646 -27.96 -17.98 -2.93
CA LEU A 646 -28.87 -17.21 -2.08
C LEU A 646 -30.04 -18.06 -1.55
N GLN A 647 -30.56 -19.00 -2.36
CA GLN A 647 -31.63 -19.92 -1.94
C GLN A 647 -31.16 -20.95 -0.90
N ALA A 648 -29.92 -21.45 -1.01
CA ALA A 648 -29.36 -22.41 -0.07
C ALA A 648 -29.17 -21.78 1.32
N THR A 649 -28.73 -20.52 1.38
CA THR A 649 -28.58 -19.77 2.64
C THR A 649 -29.92 -19.46 3.32
N GLN A 650 -31.05 -19.55 2.59
CA GLN A 650 -32.41 -19.30 3.08
C GLN A 650 -33.15 -20.55 3.62
N SER A 651 -32.56 -21.75 3.57
CA SER A 651 -33.22 -22.97 4.10
C SER A 651 -33.18 -23.05 5.64
N PRO A 652 -34.27 -23.43 6.34
CA PRO A 652 -34.29 -23.48 7.80
C PRO A 652 -33.40 -24.62 8.30
N VAL A 653 -32.46 -24.31 9.20
CA VAL A 653 -31.73 -25.33 9.95
C VAL A 653 -32.71 -26.02 10.91
N ASP A 654 -32.76 -27.35 10.83
CA ASP A 654 -33.66 -28.24 11.56
C ASP A 654 -33.58 -28.01 13.09
N GLY A 655 -34.74 -27.84 13.72
CA GLY A 655 -34.87 -27.52 15.14
C GLY A 655 -34.69 -28.73 16.06
N THR A 656 -33.51 -28.85 16.68
CA THR A 656 -33.35 -29.59 17.94
C THR A 656 -32.40 -28.84 18.88
N LEU A 657 -32.95 -28.09 19.83
CA LEU A 657 -32.22 -27.50 20.97
C LEU A 657 -32.30 -28.44 22.20
N PRO A 658 -31.19 -28.74 22.90
CA PRO A 658 -31.25 -29.17 24.29
C PRO A 658 -31.40 -27.94 25.20
N GLY A 659 -32.30 -28.05 26.18
CA GLY A 659 -32.72 -26.92 27.02
C GLY A 659 -31.70 -26.43 28.06
N GLY A 660 -31.83 -25.16 28.42
CA GLY A 660 -31.22 -24.54 29.59
C GLY A 660 -31.03 -23.03 29.45
N ASP A 661 -31.87 -22.28 30.17
CA ASP A 661 -31.77 -20.86 30.56
C ASP A 661 -32.02 -19.73 29.54
N ALA A 662 -32.99 -18.87 29.93
CA ALA A 662 -33.37 -17.53 29.46
C ALA A 662 -33.53 -17.28 27.93
N PRO A 663 -34.70 -16.81 27.45
CA PRO A 663 -34.88 -16.53 26.03
C PRO A 663 -34.16 -15.23 25.68
N ASP A 664 -32.96 -15.36 25.12
CA ASP A 664 -32.34 -14.31 24.32
C ASP A 664 -33.23 -14.08 23.09
N ALA A 665 -33.55 -12.83 22.79
CA ALA A 665 -34.47 -12.44 21.71
C ALA A 665 -33.78 -12.56 20.34
N GLY A 666 -33.32 -13.77 20.00
CA GLY A 666 -32.90 -14.16 18.67
C GLY A 666 -33.88 -15.17 18.09
N GLN A 667 -34.94 -14.70 17.42
CA GLN A 667 -35.75 -15.57 16.57
C GLN A 667 -35.46 -15.26 15.10
N ALA A 668 -34.82 -16.26 14.48
CA ALA A 668 -34.73 -16.57 13.05
C ALA A 668 -35.07 -15.42 12.08
N SER A 669 -34.03 -14.73 11.62
CA SER A 669 -34.09 -13.85 10.45
C SER A 669 -33.19 -14.44 9.36
N LEU A 670 -33.69 -14.48 8.13
CA LEU A 670 -33.00 -15.02 6.96
C LEU A 670 -31.67 -14.27 6.73
N PRO A 671 -30.55 -14.97 6.46
CA PRO A 671 -29.28 -14.31 6.16
C PRO A 671 -29.41 -13.50 4.86
N SER A 672 -28.92 -12.26 4.92
CA SER A 672 -28.60 -11.45 3.75
C SER A 672 -27.49 -12.16 3.01
N PRO A 673 -27.68 -12.52 1.74
CA PRO A 673 -26.76 -13.41 1.06
C PRO A 673 -25.49 -12.71 0.55
N PHE A 674 -25.30 -11.44 0.91
CA PHE A 674 -24.08 -10.65 0.67
C PHE A 674 -23.37 -10.25 1.97
N HIS A 675 -23.83 -10.74 3.13
CA HIS A 675 -23.12 -10.59 4.39
C HIS A 675 -22.31 -11.86 4.65
N MET A 676 -20.99 -11.75 4.62
CA MET A 676 -20.08 -12.80 5.08
C MET A 676 -20.25 -12.93 6.59
N ALA A 677 -20.97 -13.96 7.03
CA ALA A 677 -20.60 -14.57 8.30
C ALA A 677 -19.16 -15.09 8.15
N ASP A 678 -18.35 -15.03 9.20
CA ASP A 678 -16.92 -15.43 9.18
C ASP A 678 -16.67 -16.86 8.63
N ASP A 679 -17.71 -17.69 8.51
CA ASP A 679 -17.65 -19.08 8.02
C ASP A 679 -18.44 -19.35 6.72
N ALA A 680 -19.07 -18.36 6.07
CA ALA A 680 -19.79 -18.58 4.81
C ALA A 680 -18.86 -18.46 3.58
N PRO A 681 -18.88 -19.41 2.62
CA PRO A 681 -18.07 -19.30 1.41
C PRO A 681 -18.51 -18.10 0.58
N ALA A 682 -17.56 -17.24 0.20
CA ALA A 682 -17.80 -16.06 -0.62
C ALA A 682 -18.53 -16.41 -1.93
N PRO A 683 -19.41 -15.51 -2.44
CA PRO A 683 -20.02 -15.71 -3.74
C PRO A 683 -18.93 -15.82 -4.82
N PRO A 684 -19.17 -16.61 -5.88
CA PRO A 684 -18.22 -16.74 -6.98
C PRO A 684 -17.98 -15.37 -7.64
N GLU A 685 -16.79 -15.19 -8.19
CA GLU A 685 -16.44 -14.02 -9.01
C GLU A 685 -17.18 -14.08 -10.36
N ASP A 686 -17.58 -12.92 -10.90
CA ASP A 686 -18.29 -12.85 -12.18
C ASP A 686 -17.34 -13.21 -13.35
N PRO A 687 -17.58 -14.31 -14.09
CA PRO A 687 -16.70 -14.75 -15.17
C PRO A 687 -16.65 -13.78 -16.37
N ARG A 688 -17.50 -12.76 -16.41
CA ARG A 688 -17.52 -11.73 -17.46
C ARG A 688 -16.45 -10.65 -17.29
N ILE A 689 -15.75 -10.58 -16.15
CA ILE A 689 -14.71 -9.57 -15.86
C ILE A 689 -13.68 -9.41 -16.99
N PRO A 690 -13.10 -10.49 -17.56
CA PRO A 690 -12.09 -10.35 -18.64
C PRO A 690 -12.62 -9.73 -19.94
N LEU A 691 -13.95 -9.70 -20.13
CA LEU A 691 -14.61 -9.14 -21.31
C LEU A 691 -15.18 -7.73 -21.05
N ALA A 692 -15.25 -7.31 -19.78
CA ALA A 692 -15.99 -6.12 -19.35
C ALA A 692 -15.57 -4.85 -20.08
N ASP A 693 -14.26 -4.63 -20.24
CA ASP A 693 -13.75 -3.42 -20.90
C ASP A 693 -14.05 -3.39 -22.40
N ALA A 694 -13.94 -4.53 -23.10
CA ALA A 694 -14.27 -4.59 -24.52
C ALA A 694 -15.76 -4.30 -24.77
N VAL A 695 -16.63 -4.81 -23.89
CA VAL A 695 -18.08 -4.54 -23.96
C VAL A 695 -18.39 -3.09 -23.57
N LEU A 696 -17.70 -2.51 -22.59
CA LEU A 696 -17.84 -1.10 -22.22
C LEU A 696 -17.44 -0.16 -23.37
N GLN A 697 -16.35 -0.45 -24.08
CA GLN A 697 -15.96 0.32 -25.27
C GLN A 697 -17.00 0.21 -26.39
N LEU A 698 -17.58 -0.97 -26.59
CA LEU A 698 -18.70 -1.14 -27.53
C LEU A 698 -19.94 -0.35 -27.10
N ALA A 699 -20.28 -0.36 -25.81
CA ALA A 699 -21.38 0.44 -25.26
C ALA A 699 -21.20 1.93 -25.55
N ARG A 700 -19.98 2.45 -25.36
CA ARG A 700 -19.62 3.84 -25.69
C ARG A 700 -19.84 4.14 -27.17
N ALA A 701 -19.39 3.26 -28.07
CA ALA A 701 -19.58 3.43 -29.51
C ALA A 701 -21.07 3.39 -29.90
N VAL A 702 -21.85 2.49 -29.31
CA VAL A 702 -23.31 2.41 -29.52
C VAL A 702 -24.01 3.67 -29.04
N HIS A 703 -23.68 4.15 -27.84
CA HIS A 703 -24.28 5.34 -27.26
C HIS A 703 -24.04 6.60 -28.11
N GLN A 704 -22.85 6.75 -28.70
CA GLN A 704 -22.53 7.88 -29.59
C GLN A 704 -23.46 8.03 -30.79
N HIS A 705 -24.09 6.95 -31.26
CA HIS A 705 -25.03 7.00 -32.37
C HIS A 705 -26.42 7.51 -31.96
N ALA A 706 -26.75 7.50 -30.66
CA ALA A 706 -28.05 7.92 -30.12
C ALA A 706 -29.27 7.29 -30.85
N ASP A 707 -29.14 6.01 -31.25
CA ASP A 707 -30.15 5.28 -32.02
C ASP A 707 -30.81 4.18 -31.20
N GLY A 708 -32.15 4.21 -31.12
CA GLY A 708 -32.93 3.29 -30.29
C GLY A 708 -32.85 1.83 -30.72
N GLU A 709 -32.75 1.56 -32.04
CA GLU A 709 -32.69 0.20 -32.55
C GLU A 709 -31.32 -0.43 -32.25
N LEU A 710 -30.23 0.31 -32.50
CA LEU A 710 -28.88 -0.14 -32.19
C LEU A 710 -28.68 -0.38 -30.68
N SER A 711 -29.15 0.55 -29.84
CA SER A 711 -29.10 0.38 -28.37
C SER A 711 -29.91 -0.84 -27.91
N ALA A 712 -31.10 -1.06 -28.47
CA ALA A 712 -31.91 -2.24 -28.13
C ALA A 712 -31.22 -3.56 -28.52
N ARG A 713 -30.61 -3.62 -29.72
CA ARG A 713 -29.82 -4.78 -30.18
C ARG A 713 -28.61 -5.02 -29.28
N PHE A 714 -27.88 -3.96 -28.91
CA PHE A 714 -26.73 -4.04 -28.00
C PHE A 714 -27.15 -4.59 -26.64
N ARG A 715 -28.16 -4.01 -25.99
CA ARG A 715 -28.64 -4.46 -24.67
C ARG A 715 -29.12 -5.92 -24.67
N GLN A 716 -29.79 -6.36 -25.74
CA GLN A 716 -30.21 -7.76 -25.88
C GLN A 716 -29.00 -8.72 -25.95
N ARG A 717 -27.89 -8.26 -26.53
CA ARG A 717 -26.65 -9.03 -26.71
C ARG A 717 -25.71 -8.98 -25.51
N PHE A 718 -25.73 -7.86 -24.80
CA PHE A 718 -24.83 -7.53 -23.70
C PHE A 718 -25.63 -6.99 -22.52
N ALA A 719 -26.34 -7.88 -21.83
CA ALA A 719 -27.02 -7.52 -20.58
C ALA A 719 -26.01 -6.96 -19.57
N PHE A 720 -26.37 -5.91 -18.83
CA PHE A 720 -25.44 -5.27 -17.89
C PHE A 720 -24.99 -6.24 -16.80
N ALA A 721 -23.74 -6.10 -16.36
CA ALA A 721 -23.10 -7.00 -15.40
C ALA A 721 -22.59 -6.20 -14.19
N PRO A 722 -23.43 -5.95 -13.17
CA PRO A 722 -23.07 -5.06 -12.06
C PRO A 722 -21.80 -5.53 -11.32
N ASP A 723 -21.65 -6.83 -11.09
CA ASP A 723 -20.50 -7.39 -10.37
C ASP A 723 -19.21 -7.34 -11.23
N ALA A 724 -19.31 -7.57 -12.55
CA ALA A 724 -18.18 -7.43 -13.45
C ALA A 724 -17.66 -5.98 -13.55
N PHE A 725 -18.54 -4.99 -13.34
CA PHE A 725 -18.18 -3.57 -13.35
C PHE A 725 -17.97 -2.97 -11.96
N ALA A 726 -18.09 -3.75 -10.87
CA ALA A 726 -18.09 -3.22 -9.50
C ALA A 726 -16.82 -2.42 -9.16
N ALA A 727 -15.64 -2.94 -9.53
CA ALA A 727 -14.37 -2.26 -9.28
C ALA A 727 -14.23 -0.94 -10.05
N HIS A 728 -14.66 -0.92 -11.31
CA HIS A 728 -14.65 0.30 -12.13
C HIS A 728 -15.64 1.34 -11.56
N ALA A 729 -16.85 0.90 -11.23
CA ALA A 729 -17.90 1.75 -10.70
C ALA A 729 -17.60 2.30 -9.29
N TYR A 730 -16.82 1.59 -8.48
CA TYR A 730 -16.33 2.10 -7.20
C TYR A 730 -15.38 3.30 -7.39
N ARG A 731 -14.54 3.29 -8.43
CA ARG A 731 -13.59 4.37 -8.71
C ARG A 731 -14.22 5.55 -9.43
N ALA A 732 -15.05 5.27 -10.43
CA ALA A 732 -15.57 6.29 -11.33
C ALA A 732 -17.00 6.74 -10.98
N GLY A 733 -17.72 6.00 -10.12
CA GLY A 733 -19.12 6.25 -9.76
C GLY A 733 -19.40 7.64 -9.19
N GLN A 734 -20.28 8.39 -9.83
CA GLN A 734 -20.87 9.59 -9.24
C GLN A 734 -22.09 9.19 -8.41
N ALA A 735 -22.13 9.55 -7.13
CA ALA A 735 -23.31 9.26 -6.30
C ALA A 735 -24.57 9.89 -6.92
N THR A 736 -25.61 9.08 -7.10
CA THR A 736 -26.88 9.49 -7.71
C THR A 736 -27.98 9.56 -6.65
N GLY A 737 -28.99 10.41 -6.83
CA GLY A 737 -30.13 10.52 -5.92
C GLY A 737 -30.26 11.92 -5.28
N PRO A 738 -31.49 12.41 -5.02
CA PRO A 738 -32.78 11.76 -5.29
C PRO A 738 -33.10 11.65 -6.80
N ALA A 739 -34.06 10.79 -7.13
CA ALA A 739 -34.55 10.56 -8.49
C ALA A 739 -36.08 10.44 -8.52
N LEU A 740 -36.72 10.95 -9.58
CA LEU A 740 -38.16 11.01 -9.75
C LEU A 740 -38.57 10.52 -11.13
N LEU A 741 -39.45 9.52 -11.18
CA LEU A 741 -40.18 9.11 -12.37
C LEU A 741 -41.31 10.12 -12.61
N LEU A 742 -41.19 10.88 -13.70
CA LEU A 742 -42.17 11.90 -14.09
C LEU A 742 -43.33 11.27 -14.85
N ASP A 743 -43.01 10.49 -15.88
CA ASP A 743 -43.96 9.83 -16.76
C ASP A 743 -43.43 8.44 -17.12
N SER A 744 -44.33 7.46 -17.22
CA SER A 744 -44.06 6.13 -17.80
C SER A 744 -45.14 5.78 -18.82
N GLY A 745 -44.75 5.24 -19.98
CA GLY A 745 -45.71 4.90 -21.04
C GLY A 745 -45.09 4.50 -22.38
N PRO A 746 -45.90 4.39 -23.46
CA PRO A 746 -45.45 3.92 -24.78
C PRO A 746 -44.33 4.75 -25.42
N ASN A 747 -44.19 6.01 -25.00
CA ASN A 747 -43.19 6.96 -25.50
C ASN A 747 -41.89 6.96 -24.67
N GLY A 748 -41.70 5.98 -23.79
CA GLY A 748 -40.56 5.88 -22.88
C GLY A 748 -40.78 6.59 -21.55
N SER A 749 -39.88 6.33 -20.60
CA SER A 749 -39.90 6.95 -19.26
C SER A 749 -39.17 8.29 -19.27
N ARG A 750 -39.72 9.28 -18.56
CA ARG A 750 -39.04 10.55 -18.23
C ARG A 750 -38.62 10.51 -16.78
N VAL A 751 -37.33 10.68 -16.51
CA VAL A 751 -36.76 10.62 -15.16
C VAL A 751 -35.93 11.86 -14.91
N VAL A 752 -36.07 12.45 -13.72
CA VAL A 752 -35.16 13.49 -13.26
C VAL A 752 -34.32 12.93 -12.13
N VAL A 753 -33.00 13.10 -12.22
CA VAL A 753 -32.03 12.56 -11.25
C VAL A 753 -30.98 13.58 -10.89
N ARG A 754 -30.59 13.59 -9.61
CA ARG A 754 -29.43 14.34 -9.12
C ARG A 754 -28.19 13.45 -9.16
N THR A 755 -27.05 14.02 -9.55
CA THR A 755 -25.72 13.44 -9.36
C THR A 755 -24.83 14.37 -8.56
N VAL A 756 -23.72 13.85 -8.02
CA VAL A 756 -22.69 14.66 -7.37
C VAL A 756 -21.38 14.47 -8.13
N GLN A 757 -20.93 15.54 -8.81
CA GLN A 757 -19.68 15.56 -9.57
C GLN A 757 -18.68 16.48 -8.87
N SER A 758 -17.50 15.96 -8.49
CA SER A 758 -16.47 16.75 -7.77
C SER A 758 -17.02 17.53 -6.56
N GLY A 759 -17.99 16.95 -5.84
CA GLY A 759 -18.65 17.55 -4.68
C GLY A 759 -19.75 18.58 -4.98
N GLN A 760 -20.09 18.83 -6.25
CA GLN A 760 -21.17 19.74 -6.65
C GLN A 760 -22.40 18.97 -7.16
N PRO A 761 -23.62 19.31 -6.73
CA PRO A 761 -24.82 18.67 -7.22
C PRO A 761 -25.16 19.13 -8.64
N GLN A 762 -25.52 18.18 -9.51
CA GLN A 762 -26.02 18.45 -10.85
C GLN A 762 -27.31 17.67 -11.10
N TRP A 763 -28.28 18.27 -11.76
CA TRP A 763 -29.55 17.63 -12.10
C TRP A 763 -29.62 17.32 -13.59
N TRP A 764 -30.23 16.18 -13.92
CA TRP A 764 -30.41 15.70 -15.29
C TRP A 764 -31.86 15.32 -15.55
N LEU A 765 -32.37 15.68 -16.72
CA LEU A 765 -33.58 15.11 -17.31
C LEU A 765 -33.18 14.00 -18.28
N LEU A 766 -33.65 12.79 -18.03
CA LEU A 766 -33.43 11.61 -18.85
C LEU A 766 -34.72 11.29 -19.60
N GLN A 767 -34.63 11.24 -20.93
CA GLN A 767 -35.75 10.90 -21.80
C GLN A 767 -35.25 10.08 -23.01
N GLY A 768 -35.70 8.83 -23.10
CA GLY A 768 -35.18 7.90 -24.10
C GLY A 768 -33.67 7.72 -23.97
N LEU A 769 -32.92 8.00 -25.04
CA LEU A 769 -31.45 7.95 -25.08
C LEU A 769 -30.78 9.32 -24.84
N GLN A 770 -31.53 10.33 -24.40
CA GLN A 770 -31.02 11.68 -24.18
C GLN A 770 -30.93 12.01 -22.70
N ALA A 771 -29.83 12.67 -22.32
CA ALA A 771 -29.61 13.23 -21.00
C ALA A 771 -29.36 14.75 -21.12
N GLU A 772 -30.25 15.55 -20.55
CA GLU A 772 -30.19 17.01 -20.58
C GLU A 772 -29.88 17.57 -19.18
N PRO A 773 -28.85 18.40 -19.00
CA PRO A 773 -28.57 19.02 -17.71
C PRO A 773 -29.61 20.10 -17.38
N LEU A 774 -30.00 20.19 -16.11
CA LEU A 774 -30.96 21.16 -15.57
C LEU A 774 -30.26 22.15 -14.61
N PRO A 775 -29.46 23.11 -15.11
CA PRO A 775 -28.61 23.95 -14.25
C PRO A 775 -29.37 24.91 -13.33
N GLY A 776 -30.65 25.18 -13.62
CA GLY A 776 -31.52 26.01 -12.77
C GLY A 776 -32.22 25.23 -11.66
N LEU A 777 -32.07 23.90 -11.62
CA LEU A 777 -32.69 23.05 -10.61
C LEU A 777 -31.68 22.73 -9.51
N HIS A 778 -32.02 23.08 -8.27
CA HIS A 778 -31.21 22.83 -7.08
C HIS A 778 -31.82 21.77 -6.15
N GLY A 779 -33.10 21.43 -6.35
CA GLY A 779 -33.80 20.40 -5.60
C GLY A 779 -35.15 20.06 -6.24
N ALA A 780 -35.57 18.81 -6.14
CA ALA A 780 -36.87 18.38 -6.63
C ALA A 780 -37.50 17.31 -5.72
N GLY A 781 -38.82 17.22 -5.75
CA GLY A 781 -39.59 16.23 -5.00
C GLY A 781 -41.02 16.06 -5.51
N ARG A 782 -41.71 15.01 -5.07
CA ARG A 782 -43.11 14.74 -5.46
C ARG A 782 -43.97 14.36 -4.25
N SER A 783 -45.27 14.59 -4.38
CA SER A 783 -46.24 14.25 -3.34
C SER A 783 -46.55 12.76 -3.33
N PRO A 784 -47.05 12.20 -2.21
CA PRO A 784 -47.42 10.78 -2.11
C PRO A 784 -48.40 10.30 -3.19
N ASN A 785 -49.29 11.17 -3.68
CA ASN A 785 -50.22 10.83 -4.76
C ASN A 785 -49.68 11.07 -6.18
N HIS A 786 -48.42 11.51 -6.31
CA HIS A 786 -47.70 11.82 -7.56
C HIS A 786 -48.33 12.95 -8.42
N GLN A 787 -49.22 13.76 -7.86
CA GLN A 787 -49.88 14.85 -8.61
C GLN A 787 -49.22 16.21 -8.40
N CYS A 788 -48.46 16.39 -7.32
CA CYS A 788 -47.82 17.65 -6.98
C CYS A 788 -46.29 17.48 -6.97
N PHE A 789 -45.58 18.42 -7.60
CA PHE A 789 -44.12 18.44 -7.66
C PHE A 789 -43.60 19.70 -7.00
N ALA A 790 -42.50 19.59 -6.24
CA ALA A 790 -41.78 20.71 -5.66
C ALA A 790 -40.46 20.90 -6.41
N LEU A 791 -40.15 22.13 -6.81
CA LEU A 791 -38.93 22.50 -7.52
C LEU A 791 -38.23 23.62 -6.73
N CYS A 792 -36.92 23.51 -6.56
CA CYS A 792 -36.07 24.49 -5.87
C CYS A 792 -35.12 25.11 -6.89
N ASP A 793 -35.18 26.43 -7.08
CA ASP A 793 -34.32 27.16 -8.03
C ASP A 793 -33.04 27.72 -7.38
N GLY A 794 -32.75 27.31 -6.15
CA GLY A 794 -31.65 27.83 -5.33
C GLY A 794 -31.99 29.11 -4.56
N THR A 795 -33.15 29.71 -4.81
CA THR A 795 -33.63 30.91 -4.11
C THR A 795 -34.99 30.70 -3.44
N HIS A 796 -35.88 29.96 -4.10
CA HIS A 796 -37.23 29.65 -3.63
C HIS A 796 -37.59 28.23 -4.01
N ILE A 797 -38.58 27.69 -3.29
CA ILE A 797 -39.27 26.46 -3.68
C ILE A 797 -40.63 26.83 -4.26
N THR A 798 -41.00 26.22 -5.37
CA THR A 798 -42.34 26.31 -5.94
C THR A 798 -42.97 24.94 -6.06
N THR A 799 -44.29 24.87 -5.83
CA THR A 799 -45.07 23.65 -6.04
C THR A 799 -45.90 23.76 -7.31
N HIS A 800 -46.10 22.65 -8.02
CA HIS A 800 -46.74 22.59 -9.33
C HIS A 800 -47.71 21.41 -9.42
N ALA A 801 -48.81 21.59 -10.14
CA ALA A 801 -49.75 20.51 -10.48
C ALA A 801 -49.23 19.72 -11.70
N GLY A 802 -48.44 18.67 -11.47
CA GLY A 802 -47.59 18.02 -12.47
C GLY A 802 -46.24 18.72 -12.65
N TRP A 803 -45.25 18.03 -13.23
CA TRP A 803 -43.87 18.52 -13.38
C TRP A 803 -43.80 19.85 -14.15
N ASP A 804 -44.43 19.91 -15.32
CA ASP A 804 -44.50 21.11 -16.18
C ASP A 804 -45.79 21.93 -15.94
N GLY A 805 -46.41 21.75 -14.77
CA GLY A 805 -47.71 22.32 -14.42
C GLY A 805 -47.67 23.78 -13.94
N PRO A 806 -48.84 24.42 -13.77
CA PRO A 806 -48.91 25.76 -13.20
C PRO A 806 -48.47 25.77 -11.73
N VAL A 807 -47.85 26.87 -11.31
CA VAL A 807 -47.43 27.12 -9.92
C VAL A 807 -48.66 27.16 -9.00
N ILE A 808 -48.62 26.41 -7.91
CA ILE A 808 -49.61 26.37 -6.83
C ILE A 808 -49.23 27.34 -5.72
N ALA A 809 -48.00 27.25 -5.23
CA ALA A 809 -47.48 28.09 -4.13
C ALA A 809 -45.96 28.29 -4.25
N ARG A 810 -45.45 29.27 -3.48
CA ARG A 810 -44.03 29.63 -3.39
C ARG A 810 -43.61 29.72 -1.93
N PHE A 811 -42.40 29.22 -1.63
CA PHE A 811 -41.87 29.09 -0.28
C PHE A 811 -40.46 29.68 -0.18
N ALA A 812 -40.13 30.25 0.97
CA ALA A 812 -38.78 30.69 1.28
C ALA A 812 -37.90 29.48 1.68
N LEU A 813 -36.59 29.59 1.42
CA LEU A 813 -35.61 28.59 1.86
C LEU A 813 -35.28 28.74 3.36
N PRO A 814 -35.06 27.64 4.07
CA PRO A 814 -34.50 27.70 5.42
C PRO A 814 -33.09 28.29 5.41
N GLN A 815 -32.70 28.88 6.53
CA GLN A 815 -31.38 29.45 6.80
C GLN A 815 -30.52 28.49 7.63
N GLY A 816 -31.12 27.46 8.23
CA GLY A 816 -30.41 26.42 8.97
C GLY A 816 -30.39 26.64 10.48
N ASN A 817 -30.85 27.80 10.96
CA ASN A 817 -30.88 28.17 12.38
C ASN A 817 -32.29 28.50 12.91
N GLU A 818 -33.35 28.20 12.15
CA GLU A 818 -34.73 28.41 12.57
C GLU A 818 -35.04 27.67 13.87
N GLY A 819 -35.61 28.36 14.85
CA GLY A 819 -36.04 27.75 16.12
C GLY A 819 -34.90 27.29 17.04
N ILE A 820 -33.63 27.49 16.68
CA ILE A 820 -32.49 27.18 17.56
C ILE A 820 -32.41 28.26 18.66
N PRO A 821 -32.26 27.89 19.95
CA PRO A 821 -32.06 28.87 21.02
C PRO A 821 -30.82 29.74 20.77
N PRO A 822 -30.92 31.08 20.86
CA PRO A 822 -29.78 31.98 20.64
C PRO A 822 -28.57 31.69 21.55
N ALA A 823 -28.81 31.11 22.73
CA ALA A 823 -27.76 30.72 23.68
C ALA A 823 -26.79 29.67 23.12
N LEU A 824 -27.21 28.84 22.15
CA LEU A 824 -26.36 27.84 21.53
C LEU A 824 -25.38 28.42 20.49
N GLY A 825 -25.55 29.68 20.08
CA GLY A 825 -24.60 30.38 19.22
C GLY A 825 -24.45 29.82 17.80
N LEU A 826 -25.41 29.01 17.32
CA LEU A 826 -25.37 28.43 15.97
C LEU A 826 -25.86 29.41 14.90
N ALA A 827 -25.07 29.58 13.85
CA ALA A 827 -25.28 30.52 12.76
C ALA A 827 -26.08 29.93 11.59
N ALA A 828 -26.67 30.81 10.78
CA ALA A 828 -27.25 30.48 9.49
C ALA A 828 -26.15 30.17 8.46
N GLY A 829 -26.49 29.47 7.36
CA GLY A 829 -25.53 29.23 6.30
C GLY A 829 -26.09 28.51 5.07
N ALA A 830 -25.25 28.37 4.05
CA ALA A 830 -25.62 27.74 2.77
C ALA A 830 -26.10 26.29 2.92
N ALA A 831 -25.61 25.55 3.92
CA ALA A 831 -26.10 24.19 4.21
C ALA A 831 -27.58 24.17 4.63
N GLY A 832 -28.07 25.25 5.25
CA GLY A 832 -29.48 25.41 5.63
C GLY A 832 -30.41 25.68 4.45
N GLN A 833 -29.86 26.21 3.35
CA GLN A 833 -30.58 26.50 2.11
C GLN A 833 -30.54 25.33 1.11
N ALA A 834 -29.79 24.25 1.41
CA ALA A 834 -29.72 23.08 0.57
C ALA A 834 -31.09 22.37 0.50
N CYS A 835 -31.45 21.92 -0.71
CA CYS A 835 -32.69 21.22 -1.01
C CYS A 835 -32.37 19.73 -1.26
N ASP A 836 -31.86 19.00 -0.26
CA ASP A 836 -31.39 17.62 -0.44
C ASP A 836 -32.52 16.64 -0.78
N GLU A 837 -33.68 16.82 -0.15
CA GLU A 837 -34.92 16.07 -0.45
C GLU A 837 -36.14 16.95 -0.16
N LEU A 838 -37.16 16.86 -1.03
CA LEU A 838 -38.41 17.60 -0.92
C LEU A 838 -39.60 16.64 -0.99
N ILE A 839 -40.61 16.85 -0.14
CA ILE A 839 -41.90 16.14 -0.22
C ILE A 839 -43.02 17.19 -0.12
N PRO A 840 -43.60 17.65 -1.25
CA PRO A 840 -44.79 18.47 -1.21
C PRO A 840 -45.99 17.66 -0.70
N LEU A 841 -46.86 18.32 0.05
CA LEU A 841 -48.18 17.78 0.32
C LEU A 841 -49.02 17.81 -0.97
N ASN A 842 -50.01 16.92 -1.06
CA ASN A 842 -50.87 16.68 -2.21
C ASN A 842 -51.60 17.96 -2.68
N ASN A 843 -51.88 18.91 -1.78
CA ASN A 843 -52.50 20.19 -2.15
C ASN A 843 -51.51 21.27 -2.60
N GLY A 844 -50.20 21.00 -2.53
CA GLY A 844 -49.12 21.91 -2.90
C GLY A 844 -48.95 23.14 -2.00
N GLN A 845 -49.71 23.29 -0.92
CA GLN A 845 -49.65 24.46 -0.04
C GLN A 845 -48.61 24.33 1.09
N ARG A 846 -48.00 23.14 1.23
CA ARG A 846 -46.94 22.87 2.21
C ARG A 846 -45.91 21.94 1.62
N VAL A 847 -44.65 22.10 2.03
CA VAL A 847 -43.53 21.27 1.57
C VAL A 847 -42.68 20.85 2.76
N LEU A 848 -42.35 19.56 2.85
CA LEU A 848 -41.28 19.09 3.72
C LEU A 848 -39.96 19.20 3.00
N LEU A 849 -38.95 19.73 3.69
CA LEU A 849 -37.58 19.83 3.21
C LEU A 849 -36.65 19.17 4.22
N ARG A 850 -35.80 18.28 3.72
CA ARG A 850 -34.68 17.72 4.50
C ARG A 850 -33.37 18.24 3.93
N ASN A 851 -32.46 18.62 4.83
CA ASN A 851 -31.05 18.82 4.53
C ASN A 851 -30.20 18.48 5.74
N SER A 852 -28.89 18.62 5.59
CA SER A 852 -27.92 18.37 6.66
C SER A 852 -28.09 19.21 7.93
N THR A 853 -28.92 20.25 7.94
CA THR A 853 -29.17 21.05 9.14
C THR A 853 -30.47 20.64 9.84
N GLY A 854 -31.29 19.76 9.26
CA GLY A 854 -32.54 19.30 9.85
C GLY A 854 -33.66 19.03 8.86
N VAL A 855 -34.86 18.84 9.41
CA VAL A 855 -36.11 18.68 8.65
C VAL A 855 -37.02 19.88 8.92
N TYR A 856 -37.61 20.44 7.86
CA TYR A 856 -38.41 21.66 7.89
C TYR A 856 -39.77 21.45 7.24
N LEU A 857 -40.80 22.10 7.79
CA LEU A 857 -42.09 22.29 7.16
C LEU A 857 -42.19 23.72 6.65
N LEU A 858 -42.43 23.85 5.35
CA LEU A 858 -42.54 25.14 4.67
C LEU A 858 -44.00 25.44 4.37
N THR A 859 -44.39 26.68 4.62
CA THR A 859 -45.67 27.29 4.22
C THR A 859 -45.37 28.59 3.46
N PRO A 860 -46.32 29.17 2.69
CA PRO A 860 -46.04 30.42 1.97
C PRO A 860 -45.60 31.57 2.89
N ASP A 861 -46.03 31.54 4.16
CA ASP A 861 -45.80 32.62 5.12
C ASP A 861 -44.71 32.31 6.16
N ALA A 862 -44.25 31.07 6.27
CA ALA A 862 -43.34 30.65 7.35
C ALA A 862 -42.50 29.40 7.02
N VAL A 863 -41.29 29.38 7.59
CA VAL A 863 -40.38 28.22 7.66
C VAL A 863 -40.36 27.72 9.10
N GLN A 864 -40.64 26.43 9.29
CA GLN A 864 -40.65 25.82 10.62
C GLN A 864 -39.73 24.59 10.67
N ARG A 865 -38.84 24.53 11.66
CA ARG A 865 -38.07 23.31 11.95
C ARG A 865 -38.94 22.25 12.63
N LEU A 866 -38.92 21.03 12.09
CA LEU A 866 -39.54 19.83 12.67
C LEU A 866 -38.52 18.89 13.30
N HIS A 867 -37.24 18.98 12.94
CA HIS A 867 -36.17 18.20 13.56
C HIS A 867 -34.83 18.93 13.43
N PRO A 868 -34.01 19.05 14.50
CA PRO A 868 -34.31 18.71 15.89
C PRO A 868 -35.36 19.63 16.53
N LEU A 869 -36.15 19.09 17.47
CA LEU A 869 -37.14 19.85 18.24
C LEU A 869 -36.64 20.33 19.59
N GLN A 870 -35.70 19.59 20.18
CA GLN A 870 -35.21 19.81 21.54
C GLN A 870 -33.74 20.17 21.52
N TRP A 871 -33.37 21.08 22.42
CA TRP A 871 -32.08 21.76 22.44
C TRP A 871 -31.57 21.83 23.87
N ASP A 872 -30.90 20.77 24.30
CA ASP A 872 -30.23 20.73 25.60
C ASP A 872 -28.86 21.41 25.47
N GLU A 873 -28.44 22.18 26.48
CA GLU A 873 -27.14 22.88 26.48
C GLU A 873 -25.97 21.89 26.28
N ASP A 874 -26.07 20.68 26.85
CA ASP A 874 -25.07 19.59 26.73
C ASP A 874 -25.58 18.41 25.86
N GLY A 875 -26.55 18.66 24.98
CA GLY A 875 -27.17 17.63 24.13
C GLY A 875 -26.37 17.25 22.88
N PRO A 876 -26.82 16.24 22.10
CA PRO A 876 -26.12 15.78 20.91
C PRO A 876 -25.88 16.88 19.86
N TYR A 877 -26.72 17.90 19.85
CA TYR A 877 -26.68 18.99 18.88
C TYR A 877 -25.73 20.13 19.25
N THR A 878 -25.11 20.09 20.44
CA THR A 878 -24.00 20.98 20.81
C THR A 878 -22.64 20.30 20.70
N TRP A 879 -22.59 19.01 20.37
CA TRP A 879 -21.33 18.30 20.13
C TRP A 879 -20.57 18.84 18.91
N ALA A 880 -19.25 18.94 19.04
CA ALA A 880 -18.38 19.46 17.98
C ALA A 880 -18.51 18.70 16.65
N LYS A 881 -18.79 17.38 16.69
CA LYS A 881 -19.01 16.56 15.48
C LYS A 881 -20.21 17.02 14.65
N ASN A 882 -21.19 17.66 15.29
CA ASN A 882 -22.41 18.15 14.66
C ASN A 882 -22.33 19.66 14.36
N GLN A 883 -21.12 20.24 14.36
CA GLN A 883 -20.89 21.66 14.07
C GLN A 883 -19.88 21.82 12.93
N GLN A 884 -20.22 22.68 11.96
CA GLN A 884 -19.35 23.05 10.86
C GLN A 884 -18.95 24.52 10.98
N PRO A 885 -17.65 24.87 10.93
CA PRO A 885 -17.20 26.26 10.91
C PRO A 885 -17.77 27.03 9.71
N CYS A 886 -18.19 28.27 9.95
CA CYS A 886 -18.67 29.19 8.93
C CYS A 886 -18.26 30.64 9.28
N PRO A 887 -18.37 31.61 8.35
CA PRO A 887 -17.93 32.98 8.59
C PRO A 887 -18.55 33.65 9.83
N ASP A 888 -19.81 33.30 10.14
CA ASP A 888 -20.59 33.89 11.23
C ASP A 888 -20.57 33.03 12.52
N GLY A 889 -19.67 32.04 12.62
CA GLY A 889 -19.53 31.15 13.78
C GLY A 889 -19.56 29.67 13.39
N HIS A 890 -20.46 28.91 13.99
CA HIS A 890 -20.64 27.48 13.69
C HIS A 890 -22.07 27.23 13.23
N MET A 891 -22.25 26.48 12.14
CA MET A 891 -23.56 26.00 11.71
C MET A 891 -23.78 24.55 12.15
N LEU A 892 -25.03 24.17 12.36
CA LEU A 892 -25.38 22.78 12.64
C LEU A 892 -25.15 21.89 11.43
N ARG A 893 -24.59 20.69 11.64
CA ARG A 893 -24.40 19.67 10.62
C ARG A 893 -24.72 18.29 11.18
N LEU A 894 -25.89 17.78 10.84
CA LEU A 894 -26.41 16.48 11.22
C LEU A 894 -26.10 15.43 10.15
N HIS A 895 -25.98 14.19 10.58
CA HIS A 895 -25.72 13.03 9.73
C HIS A 895 -26.90 12.06 9.78
N MET A 896 -27.13 11.35 8.68
CA MET A 896 -28.24 10.39 8.51
C MET A 896 -29.63 10.99 8.80
N VAL A 897 -29.80 12.27 8.47
CA VAL A 897 -31.09 12.95 8.59
C VAL A 897 -32.09 12.31 7.64
N HIS A 898 -33.19 11.80 8.17
CA HIS A 898 -34.22 11.13 7.40
C HIS A 898 -35.60 11.74 7.68
N MET A 899 -36.47 11.69 6.67
CA MET A 899 -37.87 12.09 6.80
C MET A 899 -38.78 11.20 5.96
N ALA A 900 -40.05 11.05 6.38
CA ALA A 900 -41.09 10.42 5.57
C ALA A 900 -42.46 11.05 5.87
N LEU A 901 -43.36 11.01 4.87
CA LEU A 901 -44.75 11.47 4.97
C LEU A 901 -45.68 10.30 4.69
N SER A 902 -46.68 10.07 5.53
CA SER A 902 -47.70 9.03 5.30
C SER A 902 -48.58 9.38 4.09
N ALA A 903 -49.08 8.36 3.38
CA ALA A 903 -49.89 8.54 2.17
C ALA A 903 -51.19 9.36 2.41
N ASP A 904 -51.75 9.30 3.61
CA ASP A 904 -52.91 10.08 4.07
C ASP A 904 -52.55 11.49 4.60
N GLU A 905 -51.27 11.85 4.55
CA GLU A 905 -50.68 13.11 5.00
C GLU A 905 -50.89 13.44 6.49
N GLN A 906 -51.25 12.45 7.32
CA GLN A 906 -51.52 12.66 8.75
C GLN A 906 -50.28 12.56 9.65
N HIS A 907 -49.24 11.85 9.20
CA HIS A 907 -48.06 11.53 9.99
C HIS A 907 -46.76 11.87 9.25
N ILE A 908 -45.80 12.43 9.99
CA ILE A 908 -44.44 12.69 9.52
C ILE A 908 -43.48 11.92 10.42
N ALA A 909 -42.58 11.13 9.84
CA ALA A 909 -41.47 10.51 10.56
C ALA A 909 -40.19 11.32 10.33
N VAL A 910 -39.39 11.56 11.37
CA VAL A 910 -38.11 12.28 11.30
C VAL A 910 -37.08 11.68 12.24
N GLY A 911 -35.80 11.92 11.97
CA GLY A 911 -34.70 11.58 12.88
C GLY A 911 -33.33 11.87 12.28
N ASP A 912 -32.29 11.61 13.07
CA ASP A 912 -30.87 11.65 12.70
C ASP A 912 -30.09 10.58 13.48
N GLN A 913 -28.79 10.40 13.18
CA GLN A 913 -27.97 9.35 13.81
C GLN A 913 -27.89 9.43 15.35
N ASP A 914 -28.10 10.61 15.93
CA ASP A 914 -27.98 10.89 17.37
C ASP A 914 -29.37 11.00 18.05
N SER A 915 -30.45 10.62 17.36
CA SER A 915 -31.83 10.70 17.88
C SER A 915 -32.55 9.34 17.89
N ALA A 916 -33.76 9.31 18.45
CA ALA A 916 -34.75 8.25 18.18
C ALA A 916 -35.42 8.50 16.81
N HIS A 917 -36.21 7.54 16.31
CA HIS A 917 -37.17 7.81 15.23
C HIS A 917 -38.42 8.47 15.81
N ILE A 918 -38.77 9.66 15.32
CA ILE A 918 -39.84 10.49 15.90
C ILE A 918 -41.01 10.57 14.93
N VAL A 919 -42.23 10.32 15.41
CA VAL A 919 -43.46 10.49 14.62
C VAL A 919 -44.24 11.70 15.12
N ILE A 920 -44.58 12.60 14.20
CA ILE A 920 -45.25 13.87 14.45
C ILE A 920 -46.58 13.90 13.69
N GLN A 921 -47.63 14.45 14.29
CA GLN A 921 -48.90 14.69 13.62
C GLN A 921 -48.79 15.92 12.69
N THR A 922 -49.09 15.74 11.40
CA THR A 922 -48.94 16.78 10.38
C THR A 922 -49.78 18.05 10.65
N GLN A 923 -50.96 17.91 11.26
CA GLN A 923 -51.85 19.05 11.57
C GLN A 923 -51.43 19.82 12.83
N ALA A 924 -50.87 19.14 13.82
CA ALA A 924 -50.40 19.74 15.08
C ALA A 924 -48.99 20.36 14.96
N SER A 925 -48.35 20.20 13.80
CA SER A 925 -47.00 20.65 13.50
C SER A 925 -46.75 22.13 13.82
N ILE A 926 -47.77 22.99 13.87
CA ILE A 926 -47.66 24.44 14.19
C ILE A 926 -47.23 24.71 15.65
N GLN A 927 -47.28 23.73 16.56
CA GLN A 927 -46.79 23.84 17.96
C GLN A 927 -45.89 22.64 18.29
N ALA A 928 -44.63 22.70 17.86
CA ALA A 928 -43.78 21.53 17.57
C ALA A 928 -43.62 20.46 18.67
N GLU A 929 -43.66 20.79 19.97
CA GLU A 929 -43.61 19.77 21.04
C GLU A 929 -44.97 19.10 21.34
N ALA A 930 -46.09 19.79 21.12
CA ALA A 930 -47.42 19.24 21.34
C ALA A 930 -47.88 18.28 20.22
N GLY A 931 -47.14 18.27 19.10
CA GLY A 931 -47.44 17.44 17.92
C GLY A 931 -46.69 16.11 17.86
N VAL A 932 -45.76 15.82 18.77
CA VAL A 932 -45.03 14.53 18.82
C VAL A 932 -45.98 13.43 19.31
N LEU A 933 -46.22 12.43 18.48
CA LEU A 933 -47.07 11.28 18.80
C LEU A 933 -46.27 10.16 19.47
N ALA A 934 -45.07 9.89 18.98
CA ALA A 934 -44.25 8.77 19.44
C ALA A 934 -42.75 8.99 19.19
N ARG A 935 -41.92 8.34 20.00
CA ARG A 935 -40.48 8.17 19.80
C ARG A 935 -40.16 6.69 19.85
N TYR A 936 -39.44 6.18 18.87
CA TYR A 936 -39.08 4.77 18.74
C TYR A 936 -37.56 4.62 18.83
N ALA A 937 -37.12 3.77 19.74
CA ALA A 937 -35.71 3.45 19.90
C ALA A 937 -35.19 2.79 18.62
N PRO A 938 -33.99 3.14 18.14
CA PRO A 938 -33.40 2.46 17.01
C PRO A 938 -33.08 1.00 17.37
N LEU A 939 -33.22 0.09 16.41
CA LEU A 939 -32.87 -1.33 16.57
C LEU A 939 -31.36 -1.61 16.42
N SER A 940 -30.57 -0.58 16.11
CA SER A 940 -29.11 -0.62 15.95
C SER A 940 -28.50 0.72 16.38
N ALA A 941 -27.20 0.93 16.14
CA ALA A 941 -26.45 2.07 16.67
C ALA A 941 -26.93 3.43 16.14
N TYR A 942 -27.20 3.55 14.83
CA TYR A 942 -27.47 4.84 14.19
C TYR A 942 -28.77 4.79 13.35
N PRO A 943 -29.88 5.39 13.80
CA PRO A 943 -31.09 5.50 12.99
C PRO A 943 -30.79 6.26 11.70
N CYS A 944 -31.15 5.64 10.56
CA CYS A 944 -30.68 6.09 9.25
C CYS A 944 -31.79 6.27 8.21
N HIS A 945 -32.92 5.58 8.34
CA HIS A 945 -34.00 5.65 7.35
C HIS A 945 -35.38 5.44 7.99
N ALA A 946 -36.41 6.04 7.41
CA ALA A 946 -37.81 5.80 7.78
C ALA A 946 -38.72 5.88 6.57
N THR A 947 -39.80 5.11 6.55
CA THR A 947 -40.83 5.15 5.50
C THR A 947 -42.16 4.64 6.01
N PHE A 948 -43.26 4.99 5.35
CA PHE A 948 -44.59 4.47 5.68
C PHE A 948 -45.04 3.48 4.60
N THR A 949 -45.77 2.43 5.02
CA THR A 949 -46.55 1.65 4.05
C THR A 949 -47.62 2.53 3.42
N HIS A 950 -47.98 2.24 2.17
CA HIS A 950 -48.99 3.03 1.47
C HIS A 950 -50.41 2.70 1.96
N THR A 951 -50.69 1.44 2.30
CA THR A 951 -52.02 1.03 2.75
C THR A 951 -52.28 1.53 4.17
N THR A 952 -53.24 2.43 4.31
CA THR A 952 -53.80 2.79 5.60
C THR A 952 -54.87 1.76 5.99
N LEU A 953 -54.76 1.17 7.18
CA LEU A 953 -55.75 0.21 7.68
C LEU A 953 -57.11 0.91 7.95
N PRO A 954 -58.23 0.17 8.09
CA PRO A 954 -59.62 0.69 8.15
C PRO A 954 -59.97 1.73 9.23
N HIS A 955 -58.99 2.20 10.00
CA HIS A 955 -59.12 3.18 11.08
C HIS A 955 -58.17 4.39 10.94
N GLY A 956 -57.57 4.62 9.77
CA GLY A 956 -56.64 5.75 9.55
C GLY A 956 -55.25 5.50 10.17
N SER A 957 -54.88 4.23 10.32
CA SER A 957 -53.62 3.80 10.92
C SER A 957 -52.56 3.61 9.83
N ALA A 958 -51.45 4.36 9.93
CA ALA A 958 -50.26 4.14 9.10
C ALA A 958 -49.30 3.14 9.78
N THR A 959 -48.58 2.37 8.97
CA THR A 959 -47.51 1.49 9.44
C THR A 959 -46.17 2.14 9.12
N LEU A 960 -45.37 2.40 10.15
CA LEU A 960 -44.01 2.92 10.02
C LEU A 960 -43.03 1.77 9.87
N LEU A 961 -42.12 1.87 8.91
CA LEU A 961 -40.89 1.10 8.84
C LEU A 961 -39.73 2.04 9.16
N ALA A 962 -38.86 1.64 10.06
CA ALA A 962 -37.74 2.45 10.52
C ALA A 962 -36.48 1.60 10.64
N SER A 963 -35.37 2.11 10.12
CA SER A 963 -34.11 1.40 10.00
C SER A 963 -33.00 2.12 10.75
N ALA A 964 -32.15 1.34 11.40
CA ALA A 964 -30.93 1.81 12.04
C ALA A 964 -29.75 0.95 11.60
N CYS A 965 -28.56 1.54 11.54
CA CYS A 965 -27.37 0.91 10.99
C CYS A 965 -26.16 0.93 11.94
N HIS A 966 -25.20 0.07 11.64
CA HIS A 966 -23.83 0.12 12.12
C HIS A 966 -22.92 -0.37 11.00
N LEU A 967 -22.12 0.52 10.42
CA LEU A 967 -21.31 0.26 9.21
C LEU A 967 -22.19 -0.19 8.04
N TYR A 968 -21.95 -1.36 7.43
CA TYR A 968 -22.73 -1.89 6.30
C TYR A 968 -23.91 -2.80 6.72
N ALA A 969 -24.06 -3.05 8.01
CA ALA A 969 -25.19 -3.80 8.56
C ALA A 969 -26.27 -2.86 9.08
N GLY A 970 -27.52 -3.32 9.06
CA GLY A 970 -28.62 -2.56 9.63
C GLY A 970 -29.82 -3.42 10.00
N SER A 971 -30.63 -2.90 10.92
CA SER A 971 -31.85 -3.53 11.40
C SER A 971 -33.04 -2.64 11.05
N THR A 972 -34.06 -3.24 10.45
CA THR A 972 -35.32 -2.59 10.09
C THR A 972 -36.43 -3.18 10.94
N GLY A 973 -37.19 -2.28 11.57
CA GLY A 973 -38.35 -2.60 12.36
C GLY A 973 -39.61 -1.94 11.84
N MET A 974 -40.74 -2.40 12.34
CA MET A 974 -42.05 -1.94 11.93
C MET A 974 -42.96 -1.71 13.14
N VAL A 975 -43.88 -0.75 13.02
CA VAL A 975 -44.89 -0.50 14.04
C VAL A 975 -46.15 0.16 13.45
N LEU A 976 -47.32 -0.18 14.00
CA LEU A 976 -48.58 0.48 13.69
C LEU A 976 -48.76 1.75 14.55
N VAL A 977 -48.91 2.90 13.90
CA VAL A 977 -48.95 4.22 14.57
C VAL A 977 -50.23 4.44 15.41
N HIS A 978 -51.32 3.71 15.14
CA HIS A 978 -52.61 3.81 15.88
C HIS A 978 -52.58 3.24 17.32
N SER A 979 -51.53 2.52 17.74
CA SER A 979 -51.47 1.86 19.06
C SER A 979 -51.55 2.83 20.28
N LEU A 980 -51.74 4.13 20.07
CA LEU A 980 -51.73 5.19 21.06
C LEU A 980 -53.10 5.88 21.17
N GLY A 981 -54.04 5.25 21.86
CA GLY A 981 -55.31 5.87 22.30
C GLY A 981 -55.16 6.94 23.40
N THR A 982 -53.94 7.32 23.73
CA THR A 982 -53.63 8.41 24.67
C THR A 982 -52.34 9.08 24.22
N PRO A 983 -52.28 10.41 24.06
CA PRO A 983 -51.01 11.12 23.94
C PRO A 983 -50.18 10.77 25.19
N MET A 984 -49.16 9.93 25.02
CA MET A 984 -48.32 9.53 26.13
C MET A 984 -47.38 10.69 26.41
N HIS A 985 -47.47 11.24 27.63
CA HIS A 985 -46.56 12.28 28.11
C HIS A 985 -45.09 11.84 27.84
N PRO A 986 -44.21 12.75 27.39
CA PRO A 986 -42.79 12.48 27.06
C PRO A 986 -41.90 11.95 28.20
N ALA A 987 -42.48 11.54 29.34
CA ALA A 987 -41.78 11.10 30.55
C ALA A 987 -41.55 9.58 30.65
N ARG A 988 -41.99 8.79 29.67
CA ARG A 988 -41.64 7.35 29.57
C ARG A 988 -40.80 7.17 28.30
N GLY A 989 -39.64 6.54 28.46
CA GLY A 989 -38.62 6.38 27.41
C GLY A 989 -39.12 5.75 26.11
N ASP A 990 -38.23 5.66 25.15
CA ASP A 990 -38.55 5.33 23.76
C ASP A 990 -39.27 3.97 23.60
N LEU A 991 -40.21 3.92 22.67
CA LEU A 991 -40.99 2.72 22.33
C LEU A 991 -40.15 1.73 21.49
N ALA A 992 -40.48 0.44 21.56
CA ALA A 992 -39.81 -0.59 20.77
C ALA A 992 -40.43 -0.76 19.38
N LEU A 993 -39.60 -1.03 18.37
CA LEU A 993 -40.02 -1.48 17.04
C LEU A 993 -40.09 -3.02 16.99
N GLN A 994 -41.00 -3.57 16.20
CA GLN A 994 -40.98 -4.99 15.87
C GLN A 994 -39.96 -5.23 14.76
N ALA A 995 -38.84 -5.89 15.06
CA ALA A 995 -37.84 -6.23 14.06
C ALA A 995 -38.43 -7.14 12.97
N ILE A 996 -38.23 -6.77 11.70
CA ILE A 996 -38.60 -7.58 10.53
C ILE A 996 -37.38 -8.04 9.74
N GLN A 997 -36.25 -7.35 9.92
CA GLN A 997 -34.96 -7.69 9.34
C GLN A 997 -33.85 -7.12 10.23
N THR A 998 -32.76 -7.86 10.42
CA THR A 998 -31.63 -7.47 11.27
C THR A 998 -30.31 -7.27 10.52
N GLN A 999 -30.28 -7.48 9.20
CA GLN A 999 -29.06 -7.41 8.41
C GLN A 999 -29.02 -6.31 7.33
N TRP A 1000 -30.15 -5.88 6.80
CA TRP A 1000 -30.17 -4.88 5.71
C TRP A 1000 -29.99 -3.46 6.26
N ARG A 1001 -28.90 -2.81 5.87
CA ARG A 1001 -28.76 -1.35 5.99
C ARG A 1001 -29.56 -0.69 4.86
N ILE A 1002 -30.69 -0.09 5.20
CA ILE A 1002 -31.59 0.55 4.25
C ILE A 1002 -31.20 2.01 4.05
N GLU A 1003 -31.11 2.42 2.79
CA GLU A 1003 -30.70 3.77 2.36
C GLU A 1003 -31.81 4.49 1.57
N ALA A 1004 -32.72 3.72 0.95
CA ALA A 1004 -33.80 4.26 0.14
C ALA A 1004 -35.06 3.40 0.23
N SER A 1005 -36.21 4.02 -0.04
CA SER A 1005 -37.48 3.28 -0.12
C SER A 1005 -38.49 3.96 -1.02
N ALA A 1006 -39.39 3.16 -1.59
CA ALA A 1006 -40.62 3.63 -2.21
C ALA A 1006 -41.80 2.73 -1.80
N ALA A 1007 -42.99 3.30 -1.66
CA ALA A 1007 -44.19 2.55 -1.26
C ALA A 1007 -45.37 2.84 -2.19
N MET A 1008 -46.11 1.79 -2.51
CA MET A 1008 -47.41 1.84 -3.19
C MET A 1008 -48.35 0.84 -2.53
N ALA A 1009 -49.64 0.87 -2.87
CA ALA A 1009 -50.62 -0.02 -2.25
C ALA A 1009 -50.20 -1.51 -2.44
N GLY A 1010 -50.00 -2.22 -1.32
CA GLY A 1010 -49.61 -3.63 -1.30
C GLY A 1010 -48.13 -3.94 -1.55
N LEU A 1011 -47.26 -2.92 -1.70
CA LEU A 1011 -45.84 -3.11 -1.96
C LEU A 1011 -45.00 -1.97 -1.35
N VAL A 1012 -44.00 -2.34 -0.55
CA VAL A 1012 -42.90 -1.47 -0.12
C VAL A 1012 -41.60 -2.00 -0.69
N VAL A 1013 -40.85 -1.17 -1.42
CA VAL A 1013 -39.53 -1.52 -1.92
C VAL A 1013 -38.48 -0.82 -1.06
N LEU A 1014 -37.56 -1.59 -0.48
CA LEU A 1014 -36.43 -1.10 0.30
C LEU A 1014 -35.12 -1.34 -0.47
N GLY A 1015 -34.25 -0.35 -0.53
CA GLY A 1015 -32.93 -0.47 -1.13
C GLY A 1015 -31.84 -0.53 -0.07
N ASP A 1016 -30.96 -1.52 -0.17
CA ASP A 1016 -29.89 -1.71 0.80
C ASP A 1016 -28.51 -1.21 0.33
N ALA A 1017 -27.58 -1.11 1.28
CA ALA A 1017 -26.20 -0.72 1.04
C ALA A 1017 -25.40 -1.71 0.15
N ASN A 1018 -25.93 -2.90 -0.11
CA ASN A 1018 -25.30 -3.90 -1.00
C ASN A 1018 -25.83 -3.80 -2.44
N GLY A 1019 -26.71 -2.85 -2.74
CA GLY A 1019 -27.28 -2.68 -4.07
C GLY A 1019 -28.41 -3.61 -4.41
N THR A 1020 -29.09 -4.14 -3.39
CA THR A 1020 -30.26 -5.01 -3.55
C THR A 1020 -31.54 -4.27 -3.19
N LEU A 1021 -32.51 -4.36 -4.08
CA LEU A 1021 -33.90 -3.95 -3.86
C LEU A 1021 -34.66 -5.12 -3.25
N HIS A 1022 -35.42 -4.87 -2.19
CA HIS A 1022 -36.25 -5.85 -1.49
C HIS A 1022 -37.70 -5.39 -1.55
N GLY A 1023 -38.55 -6.15 -2.25
CA GLY A 1023 -39.99 -5.92 -2.25
C GLY A 1023 -40.64 -6.63 -1.07
N LEU A 1024 -41.40 -5.91 -0.26
CA LEU A 1024 -42.14 -6.38 0.90
C LEU A 1024 -43.64 -6.11 0.73
N ASP A 1025 -44.49 -6.92 1.35
CA ASP A 1025 -45.89 -6.56 1.52
C ASP A 1025 -46.10 -5.56 2.67
N ASP A 1026 -47.33 -5.09 2.86
CA ASP A 1026 -47.69 -4.14 3.93
C ASP A 1026 -47.50 -4.71 5.36
N THR A 1027 -47.26 -6.02 5.49
CA THR A 1027 -46.96 -6.71 6.76
C THR A 1027 -45.47 -6.95 6.97
N GLY A 1028 -44.62 -6.47 6.04
CA GLY A 1028 -43.17 -6.60 6.06
C GLY A 1028 -42.66 -7.98 5.63
N GLN A 1029 -43.52 -8.81 5.04
CA GLN A 1029 -43.08 -10.09 4.50
C GLN A 1029 -42.35 -9.90 3.16
N PRO A 1030 -41.17 -10.49 2.97
CA PRO A 1030 -40.46 -10.44 1.70
C PRO A 1030 -41.23 -11.11 0.56
N LEU A 1031 -41.42 -10.38 -0.52
CA LEU A 1031 -42.03 -10.84 -1.77
C LEU A 1031 -40.97 -11.21 -2.79
N TRP A 1032 -39.96 -10.36 -2.97
CA TRP A 1032 -38.90 -10.54 -3.97
C TRP A 1032 -37.66 -9.72 -3.65
N HIS A 1033 -36.55 -10.03 -4.30
CA HIS A 1033 -35.34 -9.21 -4.32
C HIS A 1033 -34.79 -9.03 -5.74
N HIS A 1034 -34.07 -7.93 -5.98
CA HIS A 1034 -33.45 -7.58 -7.27
C HIS A 1034 -32.18 -6.76 -7.07
N HIS A 1035 -31.04 -7.27 -7.52
CA HIS A 1035 -29.74 -6.60 -7.38
C HIS A 1035 -29.43 -5.73 -8.60
N ILE A 1036 -29.08 -4.46 -8.35
CA ILE A 1036 -28.82 -3.45 -9.38
C ILE A 1036 -27.35 -2.99 -9.45
N GLY A 1037 -26.55 -3.34 -8.43
CA GLY A 1037 -25.15 -2.94 -8.27
C GLY A 1037 -24.95 -1.64 -7.49
N GLY A 1038 -24.05 -1.66 -6.49
CA GLY A 1038 -23.69 -0.51 -5.66
C GLY A 1038 -24.78 -0.09 -4.67
N ALA A 1039 -24.40 0.53 -3.55
CA ALA A 1039 -25.35 0.93 -2.50
C ALA A 1039 -26.53 1.75 -3.06
N VAL A 1040 -27.77 1.30 -2.85
CA VAL A 1040 -28.96 1.97 -3.38
C VAL A 1040 -29.09 3.36 -2.76
N ALA A 1041 -29.45 4.36 -3.57
CA ALA A 1041 -29.47 5.76 -3.16
C ALA A 1041 -30.85 6.42 -3.31
N ALA A 1042 -31.65 6.00 -4.29
CA ALA A 1042 -33.04 6.43 -4.44
C ALA A 1042 -33.87 5.34 -5.12
N ILE A 1043 -35.16 5.29 -4.81
CA ILE A 1043 -36.13 4.40 -5.45
C ILE A 1043 -37.39 5.21 -5.71
N ASP A 1044 -38.00 4.99 -6.87
CA ASP A 1044 -39.24 5.64 -7.23
C ASP A 1044 -40.09 4.73 -8.15
N LEU A 1045 -41.42 4.79 -8.01
CA LEU A 1045 -42.34 3.84 -8.65
C LEU A 1045 -43.42 4.55 -9.46
N ALA A 1046 -43.89 3.92 -10.53
CA ALA A 1046 -45.15 4.29 -11.17
C ALA A 1046 -46.35 3.90 -10.26
N PRO A 1047 -47.48 4.65 -10.26
CA PRO A 1047 -48.63 4.36 -9.40
C PRO A 1047 -49.23 2.97 -9.56
N ASP A 1048 -49.08 2.36 -10.74
CA ASP A 1048 -49.57 1.01 -11.05
C ASP A 1048 -48.53 -0.09 -10.78
N GLY A 1049 -47.32 0.27 -10.35
CA GLY A 1049 -46.20 -0.65 -10.14
C GLY A 1049 -45.66 -1.29 -11.43
N SER A 1050 -46.03 -0.78 -12.60
CA SER A 1050 -45.55 -1.31 -13.88
C SER A 1050 -44.08 -0.98 -14.14
N THR A 1051 -43.62 0.16 -13.61
CA THR A 1051 -42.29 0.72 -13.79
C THR A 1051 -41.70 1.10 -12.45
N LEU A 1052 -40.44 0.74 -12.23
CA LEU A 1052 -39.64 1.06 -11.06
C LEU A 1052 -38.34 1.70 -11.57
N ILE A 1053 -37.90 2.78 -10.92
CA ILE A 1053 -36.54 3.29 -11.07
C ILE A 1053 -35.79 3.14 -9.76
N ALA A 1054 -34.51 2.82 -9.86
CA ALA A 1054 -33.62 2.79 -8.72
C ALA A 1054 -32.26 3.35 -9.10
N THR A 1055 -31.62 4.04 -8.17
CA THR A 1055 -30.29 4.62 -8.37
C THR A 1055 -29.31 4.11 -7.33
N SER A 1056 -28.01 4.21 -7.62
CA SER A 1056 -26.96 3.78 -6.68
C SER A 1056 -25.81 4.78 -6.55
N HIS A 1057 -25.08 4.66 -5.44
CA HIS A 1057 -23.87 5.44 -5.18
C HIS A 1057 -22.74 5.14 -6.17
N SER A 1058 -22.84 4.05 -6.94
CA SER A 1058 -21.88 3.64 -7.98
C SER A 1058 -22.16 4.27 -9.36
N GLY A 1059 -23.05 5.27 -9.43
CA GLY A 1059 -23.34 5.98 -10.67
C GLY A 1059 -24.43 5.36 -11.53
N TYR A 1060 -25.27 4.47 -11.01
CA TYR A 1060 -26.32 3.84 -11.81
C TYR A 1060 -27.68 4.49 -11.61
N LEU A 1061 -28.45 4.60 -12.68
CA LEU A 1061 -29.91 4.70 -12.66
C LEU A 1061 -30.47 3.59 -13.54
N VAL A 1062 -31.25 2.70 -12.94
CA VAL A 1062 -31.80 1.51 -13.58
C VAL A 1062 -33.30 1.69 -13.78
N LEU A 1063 -33.77 1.41 -15.01
CA LEU A 1063 -35.19 1.36 -15.34
C LEU A 1063 -35.65 -0.09 -15.39
N LEU A 1064 -36.59 -0.42 -14.50
CA LEU A 1064 -37.13 -1.76 -14.31
C LEU A 1064 -38.62 -1.77 -14.71
N GLN A 1065 -39.02 -2.72 -15.55
CA GLN A 1065 -40.42 -2.92 -15.94
C GLN A 1065 -40.90 -4.31 -15.57
N ARG A 1066 -42.15 -4.39 -15.10
CA ARG A 1066 -42.76 -5.67 -14.73
C ARG A 1066 -43.05 -6.51 -15.98
N VAL A 1067 -42.68 -7.78 -15.96
CA VAL A 1067 -42.84 -8.72 -17.08
C VAL A 1067 -43.58 -9.99 -16.65
N GLU A 1068 -44.40 -10.56 -17.54
CA GLU A 1068 -45.17 -11.80 -17.27
C GLU A 1068 -44.39 -13.09 -17.58
N THR A 1069 -43.18 -12.97 -18.14
CA THR A 1069 -42.37 -14.10 -18.64
C THR A 1069 -41.49 -14.76 -17.58
N GLY A 1070 -41.61 -14.36 -16.31
CA GLY A 1070 -40.76 -14.80 -15.20
C GLY A 1070 -39.48 -13.96 -15.01
N PRO A 1071 -38.62 -14.31 -14.04
CA PRO A 1071 -37.45 -13.51 -13.67
C PRO A 1071 -36.46 -13.37 -14.84
N ASP A 1072 -35.90 -12.17 -15.00
CA ASP A 1072 -34.86 -11.91 -16.02
C ASP A 1072 -33.68 -12.89 -15.84
N PRO A 1073 -33.28 -13.65 -16.89
CA PRO A 1073 -32.20 -14.63 -16.78
C PRO A 1073 -30.83 -14.01 -16.46
N TYR A 1074 -30.66 -12.70 -16.59
CA TYR A 1074 -29.41 -11.97 -16.32
C TYR A 1074 -29.44 -11.14 -15.03
N ALA A 1075 -30.60 -11.01 -14.37
CA ALA A 1075 -30.71 -10.28 -13.11
C ALA A 1075 -30.44 -11.18 -11.90
N ILE A 1076 -29.64 -10.71 -10.95
CA ILE A 1076 -29.46 -11.42 -9.68
C ILE A 1076 -30.65 -11.07 -8.78
N GLY A 1077 -31.61 -11.99 -8.67
CA GLY A 1077 -32.87 -11.72 -7.99
C GLY A 1077 -33.97 -12.72 -8.35
N ASN A 1078 -35.15 -12.58 -7.75
CA ASN A 1078 -36.34 -13.38 -8.08
C ASN A 1078 -37.58 -12.53 -8.39
N SER A 1079 -37.40 -11.22 -8.60
CA SER A 1079 -38.49 -10.30 -8.93
C SER A 1079 -39.04 -10.53 -10.35
N ASP A 1080 -40.30 -10.15 -10.56
CA ASP A 1080 -40.93 -10.07 -11.89
C ASP A 1080 -40.55 -8.80 -12.68
N TYR A 1081 -39.46 -8.13 -12.32
CA TYR A 1081 -38.95 -6.95 -13.03
C TYR A 1081 -37.77 -7.33 -13.95
N ALA A 1082 -37.76 -6.75 -15.15
CA ALA A 1082 -36.66 -6.83 -16.10
C ALA A 1082 -36.05 -5.44 -16.33
N GLU A 1083 -34.73 -5.38 -16.51
CA GLU A 1083 -34.01 -4.14 -16.83
C GLU A 1083 -34.24 -3.76 -18.29
N VAL A 1084 -34.90 -2.62 -18.52
CA VAL A 1084 -35.22 -2.12 -19.87
C VAL A 1084 -34.28 -1.03 -20.33
N GLY A 1085 -33.48 -0.47 -19.43
CA GLY A 1085 -32.41 0.49 -19.73
C GLY A 1085 -31.69 0.92 -18.47
N ARG A 1086 -30.46 1.41 -18.65
CA ARG A 1086 -29.62 1.92 -17.56
C ARG A 1086 -28.88 3.15 -18.01
N TRP A 1087 -28.80 4.13 -17.11
CA TRP A 1087 -27.92 5.27 -17.23
C TRP A 1087 -26.74 5.12 -16.26
N ILE A 1088 -25.55 5.48 -16.74
CA ILE A 1088 -24.28 5.36 -16.03
C ILE A 1088 -23.63 6.74 -15.95
N PHE A 1089 -23.38 7.20 -14.74
CA PHE A 1089 -22.78 8.48 -14.40
C PHE A 1089 -21.39 8.23 -13.79
N TRP A 1090 -20.38 8.17 -14.65
CA TRP A 1090 -18.99 7.92 -14.24
C TRP A 1090 -18.09 9.11 -14.57
N GLU A 1091 -17.15 9.45 -13.68
CA GLU A 1091 -16.27 10.63 -13.79
C GLU A 1091 -15.27 10.56 -14.95
N ASP A 1092 -14.91 9.36 -15.41
CA ASP A 1092 -14.05 9.15 -16.57
C ASP A 1092 -14.80 9.32 -17.91
N HIS A 1093 -16.09 9.71 -17.87
CA HIS A 1093 -16.91 10.01 -19.04
C HIS A 1093 -17.32 11.49 -19.07
N ALA A 1094 -17.26 12.10 -20.25
CA ALA A 1094 -17.65 13.50 -20.45
C ALA A 1094 -19.17 13.74 -20.35
N ALA A 1095 -19.98 12.70 -20.54
CA ALA A 1095 -21.44 12.73 -20.47
C ALA A 1095 -21.99 11.39 -19.94
N PRO A 1096 -23.22 11.37 -19.40
CA PRO A 1096 -23.87 10.13 -18.96
C PRO A 1096 -23.98 9.12 -20.09
N LEU A 1097 -23.62 7.87 -19.82
CA LEU A 1097 -23.69 6.77 -20.77
C LEU A 1097 -25.05 6.04 -20.63
N HIS A 1098 -25.76 5.83 -21.73
CA HIS A 1098 -26.92 4.94 -21.77
C HIS A 1098 -26.49 3.54 -22.20
N TRP A 1099 -26.89 2.52 -21.42
CA TRP A 1099 -26.69 1.11 -21.71
C TRP A 1099 -27.94 0.48 -22.33
#